data_AF-A0A6G1JT54-F1
#
_entry.id   AF-A0A6G1JT54-F1
#
_cell.length_a   1.000
_cell.length_b   1.000
_cell.length_c   1.000
_cell.angle_alpha   90.00
_cell.angle_beta   90.00
_cell.angle_gamma   90.00
#
_symmetry.space_group_name_H-M   'P 1'
#
loop_
_entity.id
_entity.type
_entity.pdbx_description
1 polymer ?
#
loop_
_entity_poly.entity_id
_entity_poly.type
_entity_poly.pdbx_seq_one_letter_code
_entity_poly.pdbx_strand_id
1 'polypeptide(L)'
;MSGSAPHRFDPNFTDNVINAMGPKTDPRLREVMTSLLRHLHDFTREVELTVDEWMAGVAFVNLIGQTSTATRNEAHRMSDVLGLESLVDEIAHKHVNESGEEPTSSSILGPFWSPNAPFRENGGSIIQDPAPDGQPTLMHGTITDLDTKKPIPGAVIDIWQASANGKYDFQDPDNQTPNNLRGKFRCDEQGRYWFYCYKPTAYSLPTDGAAGALFTALDRHPMRPAHIHLMMTAPGYKPVTTQIYPRDDPYVTNDTVFAVKDDLLIDFLPLENDAKAKLDLTYNVRLAPREKQTAPMEGVARLLHHPTRLTSTYRPTPLQKRTMRVTYAPKEAPTPESAPVYERIAARRAPRPLIPLDLALLHNPAVADGWNSFLGAIRTQTSLDPAVRELSISRIAVLNHAVHEWHSHAPLALKAGVSREGMETVFKGEVRGKGASVSDGEGGLDEKQWTVVSYTDQMTRNVEVEEDLVNKLKGFLGDKQVVELTATIAAYNCVSRLLSRSIRHISHRQSRALYAPTRRHASTKHPKGFVPPTQDDLTELRERVQEFTRREIPDSVALKTDQDNAFPNSMWQKFGEAGFLGITADEEFGGLAMGYQAHCVVMEEISRASGSIGLSYAAHSQLCVNQLMLNGSDAQKAKYLPGLISGQEIGALAMSEHSAGSDVVSMKMTAKEVDGGYVLNGTKMWITNGPDAHTIIVYAKTTPDAASKGITAFIVPTTSCNGFSVSRKLDKLGMRGSNTGELVFSDVFVPAENVLGHVNRGVRVLMEGLDLERLVLSAGPLGLMQAALDAVLPYTHTRKQFGIPIAHNQLVQAKLADMYTKYRASSSFTYNVAAAIDNSHDDADAAQVKTQDCAGSILYAAERASEVAADAVQLMGGMGYMNEVPVGRILRDAKLYEIGAGTSEVRRMVIGRAFNKEFAER
;
A
#
# COMPACT_ATOMS: atom_id res chain seq x y z
N MET A 1 -1.83 -50.30 -9.36
CA MET A 1 -1.26 -48.96 -9.13
C MET A 1 -2.41 -47.98 -9.25
N SER A 2 -2.84 -47.44 -8.12
CA SER A 2 -4.07 -46.65 -7.95
C SER A 2 -3.99 -45.34 -8.75
N GLY A 3 -4.85 -45.21 -9.77
CA GLY A 3 -5.07 -43.94 -10.46
C GLY A 3 -5.74 -42.96 -9.51
N SER A 4 -5.04 -41.88 -9.15
CA SER A 4 -5.65 -40.73 -8.49
C SER A 4 -6.67 -40.10 -9.44
N ALA A 5 -7.89 -39.88 -8.96
CA ALA A 5 -8.92 -39.15 -9.69
C ALA A 5 -8.38 -37.78 -10.16
N PRO A 6 -8.87 -37.24 -11.29
CA PRO A 6 -8.49 -35.90 -11.74
C PRO A 6 -8.84 -34.88 -10.66
N HIS A 7 -7.84 -34.10 -10.20
CA HIS A 7 -8.05 -33.04 -9.20
C HIS A 7 -9.11 -32.05 -9.71
N ARG A 8 -10.08 -31.69 -8.86
CA ARG A 8 -11.18 -30.75 -9.14
C ARG A 8 -10.71 -29.33 -9.49
N PHE A 9 -9.47 -28.97 -9.11
CA PHE A 9 -8.87 -27.65 -9.26
C PHE A 9 -7.49 -27.76 -9.93
N ASP A 10 -6.98 -26.67 -10.53
CA ASP A 10 -5.70 -26.66 -11.24
C ASP A 10 -4.55 -27.21 -10.35
N PRO A 11 -3.98 -28.38 -10.71
CA PRO A 11 -2.93 -28.99 -9.91
C PRO A 11 -1.63 -28.18 -9.96
N ASN A 12 -1.40 -27.37 -11.00
CA ASN A 12 -0.15 -26.65 -11.24
C ASN A 12 -0.11 -25.25 -10.61
N PHE A 13 -1.24 -24.73 -10.12
CA PHE A 13 -1.34 -23.37 -9.57
C PHE A 13 -0.32 -23.11 -8.45
N THR A 14 -0.17 -24.03 -7.51
CA THR A 14 0.77 -23.90 -6.38
C THR A 14 2.21 -23.84 -6.85
N ASP A 15 2.60 -24.71 -7.78
CA ASP A 15 3.98 -24.72 -8.30
C ASP A 15 4.28 -23.46 -9.12
N ASN A 16 3.30 -22.90 -9.84
CA ASN A 16 3.46 -21.62 -10.53
C ASN A 16 3.75 -20.46 -9.55
N VAL A 17 3.09 -20.42 -8.39
CA VAL A 17 3.34 -19.41 -7.35
C VAL A 17 4.72 -19.59 -6.71
N ILE A 18 5.13 -20.83 -6.45
CA ILE A 18 6.48 -21.14 -5.94
C ILE A 18 7.56 -20.70 -6.93
N ASN A 19 7.35 -20.97 -8.22
CA ASN A 19 8.27 -20.64 -9.29
C ASN A 19 8.38 -19.13 -9.55
N ALA A 20 7.42 -18.33 -9.09
CA ALA A 20 7.48 -16.87 -9.15
C ALA A 20 8.49 -16.25 -8.17
N MET A 21 9.03 -17.02 -7.21
CA MET A 21 10.09 -16.54 -6.31
C MET A 21 11.37 -16.24 -7.11
N GLY A 22 11.74 -14.95 -7.16
CA GLY A 22 12.88 -14.47 -7.94
C GLY A 22 14.24 -15.09 -7.54
N PRO A 23 15.24 -15.09 -8.43
CA PRO A 23 16.50 -15.82 -8.25
C PRO A 23 17.37 -15.33 -7.08
N LYS A 24 17.04 -14.18 -6.47
CA LYS A 24 17.76 -13.61 -5.32
C LYS A 24 17.19 -14.03 -3.97
N THR A 25 16.13 -14.84 -3.93
CA THR A 25 15.56 -15.32 -2.66
C THR A 25 16.57 -16.20 -1.93
N ASP A 26 16.82 -15.89 -0.67
CA ASP A 26 17.66 -16.69 0.22
C ASP A 26 17.24 -18.18 0.20
N PRO A 27 18.18 -19.15 0.17
CA PRO A 27 17.84 -20.57 0.07
C PRO A 27 16.95 -21.09 1.19
N ARG A 28 17.18 -20.66 2.43
CA ARG A 28 16.36 -21.08 3.58
C ARG A 28 14.99 -20.43 3.52
N LEU A 29 14.93 -19.15 3.15
CA LEU A 29 13.65 -18.47 2.93
C LEU A 29 12.85 -19.12 1.80
N ARG A 30 13.50 -19.53 0.72
CA ARG A 30 12.85 -20.24 -0.40
C ARG A 30 12.29 -21.59 0.06
N GLU A 31 13.03 -22.35 0.84
CA GLU A 31 12.58 -23.62 1.40
C GLU A 31 11.34 -23.43 2.29
N VAL A 32 11.41 -22.49 3.24
CA VAL A 32 10.30 -22.19 4.17
C VAL A 32 9.07 -21.70 3.42
N MET A 33 9.23 -20.74 2.49
CA MET A 33 8.11 -20.20 1.72
C MET A 33 7.50 -21.22 0.76
N THR A 34 8.31 -22.11 0.17
CA THR A 34 7.80 -23.22 -0.65
C THR A 34 6.87 -24.12 0.14
N SER A 35 7.29 -24.50 1.36
CA SER A 35 6.51 -25.34 2.26
C SER A 35 5.21 -24.63 2.69
N LEU A 36 5.32 -23.37 3.14
CA LEU A 36 4.17 -22.57 3.55
C LEU A 36 3.13 -22.42 2.43
N LEU A 37 3.56 -22.08 1.21
CA LEU A 37 2.67 -21.89 0.06
C LEU A 37 1.94 -23.19 -0.30
N ARG A 38 2.64 -24.34 -0.22
CA ARG A 38 2.02 -25.66 -0.44
C ARG A 38 0.93 -25.94 0.58
N HIS A 39 1.27 -25.90 1.86
CA HIS A 39 0.32 -26.21 2.92
C HIS A 39 -0.86 -25.23 2.94
N LEU A 40 -0.63 -23.94 2.67
CA LEU A 40 -1.70 -22.95 2.59
C LEU A 40 -2.65 -23.22 1.41
N HIS A 41 -2.12 -23.48 0.21
CA HIS A 41 -2.97 -23.79 -0.95
C HIS A 41 -3.69 -25.13 -0.79
N ASP A 42 -3.04 -26.11 -0.19
CA ASP A 42 -3.63 -27.42 0.06
C ASP A 42 -4.75 -27.34 1.11
N PHE A 43 -4.56 -26.57 2.18
CA PHE A 43 -5.63 -26.25 3.14
C PHE A 43 -6.83 -25.58 2.44
N THR A 44 -6.57 -24.54 1.62
CA THR A 44 -7.62 -23.83 0.87
C THR A 44 -8.42 -24.78 -0.04
N ARG A 45 -7.75 -25.75 -0.67
CA ARG A 45 -8.40 -26.78 -1.48
C ARG A 45 -9.13 -27.82 -0.63
N GLU A 46 -8.56 -28.23 0.49
CA GLU A 46 -9.11 -29.23 1.41
C GLU A 46 -10.46 -28.78 1.97
N VAL A 47 -10.55 -27.52 2.39
CA VAL A 47 -11.79 -26.96 2.94
C VAL A 47 -12.69 -26.32 1.88
N GLU A 48 -12.28 -26.33 0.61
CA GLU A 48 -12.93 -25.61 -0.49
C GLU A 48 -13.28 -24.16 -0.12
N LEU A 49 -12.31 -23.44 0.45
CA LEU A 49 -12.50 -22.15 1.11
C LEU A 49 -13.27 -21.17 0.21
N THR A 50 -14.42 -20.71 0.70
CA THR A 50 -15.23 -19.74 -0.04
C THR A 50 -14.65 -18.33 0.04
N VAL A 51 -15.09 -17.45 -0.85
CA VAL A 51 -14.66 -16.04 -0.84
C VAL A 51 -15.08 -15.34 0.46
N ASP A 52 -16.25 -15.65 1.01
CA ASP A 52 -16.74 -15.05 2.25
C ASP A 52 -15.93 -15.52 3.47
N GLU A 53 -15.61 -16.82 3.55
CA GLU A 53 -14.72 -17.38 4.59
C GLU A 53 -13.31 -16.82 4.48
N TRP A 54 -12.80 -16.65 3.25
CA TRP A 54 -11.53 -15.98 2.98
C TRP A 54 -11.54 -14.53 3.48
N MET A 55 -12.57 -13.75 3.15
CA MET A 55 -12.68 -12.36 3.59
C MET A 55 -12.86 -12.24 5.11
N ALA A 56 -13.57 -13.17 5.75
CA ALA A 56 -13.64 -13.28 7.20
C ALA A 56 -12.26 -13.59 7.81
N GLY A 57 -11.49 -14.49 7.19
CA GLY A 57 -10.09 -14.76 7.55
C GLY A 57 -9.19 -13.53 7.39
N VAL A 58 -9.32 -12.76 6.31
CA VAL A 58 -8.59 -11.50 6.11
C VAL A 58 -8.95 -10.47 7.19
N ALA A 59 -10.25 -10.33 7.51
CA ALA A 59 -10.70 -9.46 8.59
C ALA A 59 -10.12 -9.90 9.96
N PHE A 60 -10.07 -11.21 10.20
CA PHE A 60 -9.46 -11.78 11.40
C PHE A 60 -7.94 -11.49 11.47
N VAL A 61 -7.20 -11.66 10.38
CA VAL A 61 -5.77 -11.31 10.30
C VAL A 61 -5.55 -9.80 10.54
N ASN A 62 -6.42 -8.96 9.98
CA ASN A 62 -6.37 -7.51 10.23
C ASN A 62 -6.65 -7.18 11.71
N LEU A 63 -7.57 -7.90 12.35
CA LEU A 63 -7.87 -7.74 13.78
C LEU A 63 -6.66 -8.04 14.65
N ILE A 64 -5.82 -9.02 14.29
CA ILE A 64 -4.53 -9.29 14.96
C ILE A 64 -3.65 -8.04 14.92
N GLY A 65 -3.51 -7.42 13.75
CA GLY A 65 -2.76 -6.18 13.59
C GLY A 65 -3.34 -5.01 14.37
N GLN A 66 -4.66 -4.82 14.33
CA GLN A 66 -5.38 -3.74 15.03
C GLN A 66 -5.34 -3.88 16.56
N THR A 67 -5.34 -5.12 17.05
CA THR A 67 -5.25 -5.42 18.49
C THR A 67 -3.82 -5.29 19.01
N SER A 68 -2.82 -5.40 18.13
CA SER A 68 -1.42 -5.32 18.51
C SER A 68 -1.04 -3.89 18.88
N THR A 69 -0.46 -3.72 20.07
CA THR A 69 0.08 -2.45 20.58
C THR A 69 1.57 -2.62 20.92
N ALA A 70 2.24 -1.54 21.33
CA ALA A 70 3.63 -1.61 21.77
C ALA A 70 3.85 -2.52 23.00
N THR A 71 2.80 -2.81 23.77
CA THR A 71 2.84 -3.66 24.98
C THR A 71 2.05 -4.96 24.83
N ARG A 72 1.31 -5.14 23.72
CA ARG A 72 0.52 -6.32 23.40
C ARG A 72 0.84 -6.77 21.98
N ASN A 73 1.58 -7.87 21.82
CA ASN A 73 1.77 -8.47 20.50
C ASN A 73 0.71 -9.56 20.29
N GLU A 74 -0.37 -9.20 19.61
CA GLU A 74 -1.48 -10.15 19.38
C GLU A 74 -1.06 -11.25 18.39
N ALA A 75 -0.16 -10.98 17.45
CA ALA A 75 0.33 -11.97 16.51
C ALA A 75 1.14 -13.07 17.20
N HIS A 76 1.98 -12.72 18.18
CA HIS A 76 2.69 -13.69 19.01
C HIS A 76 1.67 -14.55 19.78
N ARG A 77 0.72 -13.92 20.48
CA ARG A 77 -0.32 -14.63 21.25
C ARG A 77 -1.16 -15.58 20.39
N MET A 78 -1.47 -15.19 19.16
CA MET A 78 -2.16 -16.06 18.21
C MET A 78 -1.34 -17.29 17.84
N SER A 79 -0.01 -17.18 17.80
CA SER A 79 0.87 -18.33 17.60
C SER A 79 0.78 -19.33 18.76
N ASP A 80 0.63 -18.82 19.98
CA ASP A 80 0.54 -19.62 21.21
C ASP A 80 -0.82 -20.35 21.23
N VAL A 81 -1.92 -19.63 21.00
CA VAL A 81 -3.29 -20.16 21.01
C VAL A 81 -3.56 -21.15 19.87
N LEU A 82 -2.79 -21.10 18.78
CA LEU A 82 -2.85 -22.09 17.70
C LEU A 82 -1.87 -23.25 17.89
N GLY A 83 -1.06 -23.26 18.96
CA GLY A 83 -0.08 -24.30 19.27
C GLY A 83 1.16 -24.28 18.38
N LEU A 84 1.33 -23.27 17.52
CA LEU A 84 2.49 -23.15 16.65
C LEU A 84 3.76 -22.91 17.46
N GLU A 85 3.66 -22.10 18.50
CA GLU A 85 4.77 -21.74 19.37
C GLU A 85 5.36 -22.97 20.08
N SER A 86 4.51 -23.79 20.69
CA SER A 86 4.88 -25.04 21.37
C SER A 86 5.51 -26.05 20.41
N LEU A 87 4.98 -26.14 19.18
CA LEU A 87 5.54 -27.00 18.14
C LEU A 87 6.93 -26.52 17.69
N VAL A 88 7.12 -25.20 17.51
CA VAL A 88 8.44 -24.63 17.17
C VAL A 88 9.44 -24.89 18.29
N ASP A 89 9.04 -24.77 19.55
CA ASP A 89 9.87 -25.11 20.70
C ASP A 89 10.26 -26.60 20.70
N GLU A 90 9.31 -27.50 20.45
CA GLU A 90 9.59 -28.94 20.34
C GLU A 90 10.64 -29.20 19.24
N ILE A 91 10.45 -28.63 18.04
CA ILE A 91 11.40 -28.80 16.92
C ILE A 91 12.80 -28.28 17.28
N ALA A 92 12.89 -27.14 17.98
CA ALA A 92 14.16 -26.52 18.31
C ALA A 92 14.95 -27.27 19.40
N HIS A 93 14.26 -27.95 20.32
CA HIS A 93 14.86 -28.53 21.53
C HIS A 93 14.78 -30.05 21.65
N LYS A 94 14.16 -30.74 20.68
CA LYS A 94 14.18 -32.22 20.61
C LYS A 94 15.58 -32.73 20.31
N HIS A 95 16.34 -32.98 21.37
CA HIS A 95 17.66 -33.60 21.33
C HIS A 95 17.54 -35.02 21.85
N VAL A 96 17.66 -36.00 20.97
CA VAL A 96 17.74 -37.42 21.34
C VAL A 96 19.22 -37.79 21.33
N ASN A 97 19.77 -38.17 22.48
CA ASN A 97 21.14 -38.66 22.54
C ASN A 97 21.22 -40.10 21.98
N GLU A 98 22.44 -40.64 21.83
CA GLU A 98 22.67 -41.99 21.28
C GLU A 98 22.04 -43.11 22.11
N SER A 99 21.69 -42.85 23.39
CA SER A 99 20.99 -43.80 24.27
C SER A 99 19.46 -43.67 24.24
N GLY A 100 18.91 -42.74 23.46
CA GLY A 100 17.47 -42.51 23.35
C GLY A 100 16.86 -41.71 24.52
N GLU A 101 17.69 -41.10 25.37
CA GLU A 101 17.24 -40.23 26.46
C GLU A 101 17.16 -38.76 26.03
N GLU A 102 16.15 -38.07 26.54
CA GLU A 102 15.89 -36.66 26.22
C GLU A 102 16.31 -35.75 27.39
N PRO A 103 16.80 -34.52 27.11
CA PRO A 103 16.97 -33.49 28.13
C PRO A 103 15.62 -33.12 28.76
N THR A 104 15.63 -32.34 29.84
CA THR A 104 14.39 -31.77 30.36
C THR A 104 13.67 -30.98 29.28
N SER A 105 12.36 -31.21 29.12
CA SER A 105 11.54 -30.52 28.14
C SER A 105 11.62 -28.99 28.31
N SER A 106 11.80 -28.31 27.19
CA SER A 106 11.77 -26.85 27.15
C SER A 106 10.34 -26.32 27.01
N SER A 107 10.21 -25.01 27.19
CA SER A 107 9.11 -24.15 26.80
C SER A 107 9.70 -22.78 26.49
N ILE A 108 8.97 -21.91 25.81
CA ILE A 108 9.52 -20.57 25.53
C ILE A 108 9.64 -19.73 26.81
N LEU A 109 10.45 -18.68 26.73
CA LEU A 109 10.73 -17.73 27.80
C LEU A 109 9.50 -16.98 28.33
N GLY A 110 8.44 -16.86 27.54
CA GLY A 110 7.23 -16.12 27.90
C GLY A 110 7.48 -14.60 28.00
N PRO A 111 6.40 -13.78 27.95
CA PRO A 111 6.52 -12.32 27.90
C PRO A 111 6.89 -11.67 29.23
N PHE A 112 6.81 -12.41 30.34
CA PHE A 112 6.95 -11.86 31.69
C PHE A 112 8.30 -12.12 32.34
N TRP A 113 9.27 -12.69 31.63
CA TRP A 113 10.64 -12.83 32.14
C TRP A 113 11.30 -11.45 32.33
N SER A 114 12.03 -11.28 33.43
CA SER A 114 12.74 -10.04 33.75
C SER A 114 14.24 -10.32 33.88
N PRO A 115 15.11 -9.66 33.09
CA PRO A 115 16.55 -9.81 33.23
C PRO A 115 17.06 -9.29 34.58
N ASN A 116 16.28 -8.42 35.24
CA ASN A 116 16.62 -7.76 36.50
C ASN A 116 16.27 -8.59 37.75
N ALA A 117 15.81 -9.83 37.58
CA ALA A 117 15.56 -10.72 38.71
C ALA A 117 16.84 -10.86 39.57
N PRO A 118 16.75 -10.65 40.90
CA PRO A 118 17.93 -10.61 41.76
C PRO A 118 18.49 -12.01 42.02
N PHE A 119 19.80 -12.10 42.21
CA PHE A 119 20.39 -13.29 42.81
C PHE A 119 20.00 -13.36 44.29
N ARG A 120 19.59 -14.54 44.72
CA ARG A 120 19.22 -14.86 46.11
C ARG A 120 20.06 -16.04 46.59
N GLU A 121 20.22 -16.15 47.90
CA GLU A 121 20.94 -17.29 48.49
C GLU A 121 20.16 -18.59 48.30
N ASN A 122 20.87 -19.69 48.08
CA ASN A 122 20.27 -21.02 48.04
C ASN A 122 19.64 -21.33 49.41
N GLY A 123 18.36 -21.66 49.43
CA GLY A 123 17.52 -21.73 50.64
C GLY A 123 16.77 -20.45 50.99
N GLY A 124 16.90 -19.40 50.19
CA GLY A 124 16.13 -18.16 50.30
C GLY A 124 14.69 -18.30 49.83
N SER A 125 13.94 -17.20 49.92
CA SER A 125 12.54 -17.12 49.47
C SER A 125 12.41 -16.13 48.30
N ILE A 126 11.62 -16.49 47.29
CA ILE A 126 11.16 -15.52 46.28
C ILE A 126 9.89 -14.80 46.71
N ILE A 127 9.18 -15.29 47.73
CA ILE A 127 8.04 -14.60 48.35
C ILE A 127 8.59 -13.42 49.15
N GLN A 128 8.37 -12.20 48.66
CA GLN A 128 8.71 -10.95 49.36
C GLN A 128 7.47 -10.37 50.04
N ASP A 129 6.36 -10.36 49.31
CA ASP A 129 5.07 -9.87 49.75
C ASP A 129 4.10 -11.05 49.89
N PRO A 130 3.81 -11.49 51.12
CA PRO A 130 2.90 -12.60 51.36
C PRO A 130 1.49 -12.30 50.87
N ALA A 131 0.87 -13.25 50.17
CA ALA A 131 -0.51 -13.17 49.71
C ALA A 131 -1.40 -14.05 50.61
N PRO A 132 -2.63 -13.63 50.97
CA PRO A 132 -3.49 -14.36 51.89
C PRO A 132 -3.77 -15.82 51.48
N ASP A 133 -3.99 -16.05 50.19
CA ASP A 133 -4.32 -17.37 49.62
C ASP A 133 -3.09 -18.12 49.09
N GLY A 134 -1.88 -17.58 49.33
CA GLY A 134 -0.64 -18.22 48.93
C GLY A 134 -0.42 -19.53 49.68
N GLN A 135 0.08 -20.55 48.97
CA GLN A 135 0.48 -21.82 49.56
C GLN A 135 2.00 -21.96 49.48
N PRO A 136 2.75 -21.53 50.52
CA PRO A 136 4.21 -21.61 50.54
C PRO A 136 4.69 -23.04 50.32
N THR A 137 5.60 -23.20 49.37
CA THR A 137 6.14 -24.47 48.91
C THR A 137 7.66 -24.39 48.96
N LEU A 138 8.29 -25.42 49.51
CA LEU A 138 9.73 -25.63 49.39
C LEU A 138 10.00 -26.35 48.07
N MET A 139 10.58 -25.65 47.11
CA MET A 139 11.00 -26.23 45.85
C MET A 139 12.49 -26.59 45.91
N HIS A 140 12.85 -27.80 45.51
CA HIS A 140 14.24 -28.27 45.48
C HIS A 140 14.50 -29.29 44.38
N GLY A 141 15.77 -29.51 44.06
CA GLY A 141 16.17 -30.52 43.09
C GLY A 141 17.64 -30.44 42.72
N THR A 142 18.04 -31.23 41.72
CA THR A 142 19.42 -31.30 41.23
C THR A 142 19.49 -31.02 39.72
N ILE A 143 20.50 -30.24 39.30
CA ILE A 143 20.81 -30.02 37.88
C ILE A 143 21.98 -30.93 37.48
N THR A 144 21.75 -31.77 36.47
CA THR A 144 22.69 -32.80 36.01
C THR A 144 22.97 -32.69 34.51
N ASP A 145 24.13 -33.19 34.10
CA ASP A 145 24.51 -33.38 32.70
C ASP A 145 23.72 -34.56 32.10
N LEU A 146 23.09 -34.34 30.94
CA LEU A 146 22.32 -35.35 30.23
C LEU A 146 23.15 -36.61 29.90
N ASP A 147 24.39 -36.44 29.45
CA ASP A 147 25.24 -37.51 28.95
C ASP A 147 26.03 -38.17 30.08
N THR A 148 26.65 -37.37 30.95
CA THR A 148 27.53 -37.91 32.01
C THR A 148 26.79 -38.26 33.31
N LYS A 149 25.53 -37.81 33.46
CA LYS A 149 24.72 -37.91 34.69
C LYS A 149 25.35 -37.26 35.93
N LYS A 150 26.45 -36.52 35.77
CA LYS A 150 27.13 -35.84 36.87
C LYS A 150 26.36 -34.55 37.24
N PRO A 151 26.35 -34.16 38.52
CA PRO A 151 25.83 -32.85 38.90
C PRO A 151 26.61 -31.71 38.27
N ILE A 152 25.95 -30.56 38.09
CA ILE A 152 26.54 -29.35 37.49
C ILE A 152 26.68 -28.26 38.57
N PRO A 153 27.85 -28.14 39.23
CA PRO A 153 28.08 -27.12 40.25
C PRO A 153 27.92 -25.71 39.70
N GLY A 154 27.31 -24.82 40.49
CA GLY A 154 27.18 -23.40 40.13
C GLY A 154 26.23 -23.10 38.97
N ALA A 155 25.49 -24.09 38.46
CA ALA A 155 24.38 -23.88 37.55
C ALA A 155 23.36 -22.91 38.15
N VAL A 156 22.78 -22.04 37.33
CA VAL A 156 21.84 -21.01 37.76
C VAL A 156 20.43 -21.45 37.41
N ILE A 157 19.52 -21.39 38.38
CA ILE A 157 18.08 -21.47 38.18
C ILE A 157 17.48 -20.07 38.35
N ASP A 158 16.86 -19.56 37.29
CA ASP A 158 16.12 -18.30 37.24
C ASP A 158 14.63 -18.65 37.27
N ILE A 159 13.91 -18.20 38.30
CA ILE A 159 12.51 -18.51 38.54
C ILE A 159 11.67 -17.24 38.55
N TRP A 160 10.48 -17.31 37.94
CA TRP A 160 9.43 -16.32 38.08
C TRP A 160 8.05 -16.97 38.04
N GLN A 161 7.12 -16.43 38.82
CA GLN A 161 5.73 -16.89 38.83
C GLN A 161 4.78 -15.76 39.21
N ALA A 162 3.50 -15.94 38.89
CA ALA A 162 2.45 -15.07 39.39
C ALA A 162 2.20 -15.29 40.90
N SER A 163 1.64 -14.28 41.55
CA SER A 163 1.14 -14.39 42.92
C SER A 163 -0.14 -15.22 42.99
N ALA A 164 -0.62 -15.48 44.20
CA ALA A 164 -1.81 -16.30 44.45
C ALA A 164 -3.08 -15.77 43.75
N ASN A 165 -3.11 -14.47 43.43
CA ASN A 165 -4.17 -13.80 42.68
C ASN A 165 -4.02 -13.90 41.15
N GLY A 166 -3.05 -14.66 40.64
CA GLY A 166 -2.80 -14.85 39.21
C GLY A 166 -2.12 -13.66 38.52
N LYS A 167 -1.61 -12.67 39.28
CA LYS A 167 -0.93 -11.50 38.73
C LYS A 167 0.56 -11.45 39.08
N TYR A 168 1.37 -11.00 38.13
CA TYR A 168 2.77 -10.67 38.35
C TYR A 168 2.93 -9.31 39.05
N ASP A 169 4.09 -9.09 39.65
CA ASP A 169 4.48 -7.85 40.35
C ASP A 169 4.13 -6.56 39.58
N PHE A 170 4.47 -6.48 38.30
CA PHE A 170 4.19 -5.29 37.49
C PHE A 170 2.70 -5.08 37.15
N GLN A 171 1.86 -6.11 37.29
CA GLN A 171 0.42 -6.06 37.05
C GLN A 171 -0.37 -5.70 38.33
N ASP A 172 0.30 -5.70 39.48
CA ASP A 172 -0.30 -5.51 40.79
C ASP A 172 0.63 -4.69 41.72
N PRO A 173 1.06 -3.49 41.27
CA PRO A 173 2.06 -2.69 41.99
C PRO A 173 1.59 -2.20 43.36
N ASP A 174 0.28 -2.21 43.62
CA ASP A 174 -0.31 -1.79 44.89
C ASP A 174 -0.13 -2.86 45.99
N ASN A 175 0.02 -4.13 45.61
CA ASN A 175 0.12 -5.26 46.54
C ASN A 175 1.44 -6.04 46.43
N GLN A 176 2.26 -5.76 45.42
CA GLN A 176 3.52 -6.46 45.17
C GLN A 176 4.66 -5.48 44.90
N THR A 177 5.76 -5.65 45.65
CA THR A 177 7.01 -4.94 45.39
C THR A 177 7.68 -5.47 44.11
N PRO A 178 8.47 -4.63 43.41
CA PRO A 178 9.18 -5.06 42.22
C PRO A 178 10.09 -6.27 42.48
N ASN A 179 10.01 -7.29 41.64
CA ASN A 179 10.64 -8.60 41.77
C ASN A 179 10.13 -9.48 42.92
N ASN A 180 8.92 -9.24 43.44
CA ASN A 180 8.20 -10.25 44.20
C ASN A 180 8.01 -11.51 43.33
N LEU A 181 8.22 -12.69 43.92
CA LEU A 181 8.12 -13.99 43.24
C LEU A 181 9.05 -14.15 42.04
N ARG A 182 10.21 -13.48 42.07
CA ARG A 182 11.31 -13.63 41.12
C ARG A 182 12.64 -13.85 41.83
N GLY A 183 13.51 -14.68 41.27
CA GLY A 183 14.85 -14.86 41.81
C GLY A 183 15.75 -15.76 40.99
N LYS A 184 17.06 -15.57 41.14
CA LYS A 184 18.11 -16.43 40.59
C LYS A 184 18.87 -17.11 41.71
N PHE A 185 19.04 -18.42 41.63
CA PHE A 185 19.76 -19.21 42.63
C PHE A 185 20.90 -19.97 41.97
N ARG A 186 22.03 -20.09 42.66
CA ARG A 186 23.17 -20.90 42.22
C ARG A 186 23.15 -22.24 42.94
N CYS A 187 23.31 -23.31 42.17
CA CYS A 187 23.43 -24.65 42.72
C CYS A 187 24.70 -24.80 43.57
N ASP A 188 24.64 -25.68 44.57
CA ASP A 188 25.79 -26.05 45.40
C ASP A 188 26.81 -26.93 44.63
N GLU A 189 27.84 -27.41 45.33
CA GLU A 189 28.87 -28.29 44.77
C GLU A 189 28.34 -29.65 44.28
N GLN A 190 27.16 -30.04 44.76
CA GLN A 190 26.47 -31.26 44.34
C GLN A 190 25.38 -30.96 43.30
N GLY A 191 25.36 -29.76 42.71
CA GLY A 191 24.38 -29.35 41.71
C GLY A 191 22.96 -29.17 42.25
N ARG A 192 22.79 -29.06 43.59
CA ARG A 192 21.48 -28.94 44.25
C ARG A 192 21.05 -27.50 44.41
N TYR A 193 19.76 -27.26 44.24
CA TYR A 193 19.10 -25.99 44.52
C TYR A 193 17.90 -26.22 45.43
N TRP A 194 17.57 -25.23 46.26
CA TRP A 194 16.34 -25.19 47.04
C TRP A 194 15.94 -23.75 47.35
N PHE A 195 14.65 -23.44 47.37
CA PHE A 195 14.11 -22.12 47.73
C PHE A 195 12.61 -22.20 48.03
N TYR A 196 12.05 -21.13 48.63
CA TYR A 196 10.62 -21.04 48.93
C TYR A 196 9.87 -20.23 47.87
N CYS A 197 8.81 -20.81 47.31
CA CYS A 197 7.90 -20.22 46.32
C CYS A 197 6.43 -20.49 46.70
N TYR A 198 5.46 -20.12 45.85
CA TYR A 198 4.07 -20.58 46.02
C TYR A 198 3.75 -21.75 45.09
N LYS A 199 2.82 -22.62 45.51
CA LYS A 199 2.03 -23.41 44.55
C LYS A 199 1.34 -22.43 43.59
N PRO A 200 1.52 -22.56 42.27
CA PRO A 200 1.01 -21.58 41.32
C PRO A 200 -0.52 -21.62 41.25
N THR A 201 -1.12 -20.56 40.71
CA THR A 201 -2.57 -20.45 40.46
C THR A 201 -2.83 -20.29 38.96
N ALA A 202 -3.87 -20.93 38.46
CA ALA A 202 -4.35 -20.77 37.08
C ALA A 202 -4.84 -19.32 36.85
N TYR A 203 -4.71 -18.84 35.61
CA TYR A 203 -5.15 -17.49 35.25
C TYR A 203 -5.76 -17.46 33.85
N SER A 204 -6.60 -16.47 33.59
CA SER A 204 -7.22 -16.28 32.27
C SER A 204 -6.31 -15.46 31.35
N LEU A 205 -6.21 -15.88 30.09
CA LEU A 205 -5.77 -14.99 29.00
C LEU A 205 -6.83 -13.89 28.76
N PRO A 206 -6.44 -12.75 28.16
CA PRO A 206 -7.41 -11.74 27.74
C PRO A 206 -8.43 -12.31 26.76
N THR A 207 -9.71 -12.05 27.02
CA THR A 207 -10.84 -12.51 26.22
C THR A 207 -11.30 -11.49 25.18
N ASP A 208 -10.54 -10.42 24.99
CA ASP A 208 -10.74 -9.38 23.99
C ASP A 208 -9.76 -9.55 22.82
N GLY A 209 -10.00 -8.82 21.72
CA GLY A 209 -9.11 -8.86 20.55
C GLY A 209 -9.21 -10.16 19.75
N ALA A 210 -8.20 -10.44 18.93
CA ALA A 210 -8.21 -11.60 18.02
C ALA A 210 -8.18 -12.93 18.77
N ALA A 211 -7.38 -13.05 19.85
CA ALA A 211 -7.35 -14.27 20.65
C ALA A 211 -8.70 -14.54 21.32
N GLY A 212 -9.34 -13.50 21.88
CA GLY A 212 -10.68 -13.57 22.46
C GLY A 212 -11.76 -13.98 21.46
N ALA A 213 -11.72 -13.41 20.25
CA ALA A 213 -12.60 -13.79 19.16
C ALA A 213 -12.42 -15.25 18.77
N LEU A 214 -11.17 -15.75 18.74
CA LEU A 214 -10.89 -17.15 18.42
C LEU A 214 -11.37 -18.10 19.53
N PHE A 215 -11.19 -17.75 20.81
CA PHE A 215 -11.73 -18.53 21.92
C PHE A 215 -13.24 -18.71 21.80
N THR A 216 -13.94 -17.62 21.48
CA THR A 216 -15.39 -17.64 21.28
C THR A 216 -15.78 -18.48 20.06
N ALA A 217 -15.08 -18.30 18.94
CA ALA A 217 -15.39 -19.00 17.69
C ALA A 217 -15.12 -20.52 17.77
N LEU A 218 -14.13 -20.94 18.55
CA LEU A 218 -13.76 -22.35 18.74
C LEU A 218 -14.38 -22.99 20.00
N ASP A 219 -15.23 -22.25 20.73
CA ASP A 219 -15.79 -22.68 22.03
C ASP A 219 -14.70 -23.17 23.02
N ARG A 220 -13.62 -22.40 23.12
CA ARG A 220 -12.47 -22.70 24.00
C ARG A 220 -12.46 -21.78 25.21
N HIS A 221 -12.12 -22.32 26.37
CA HIS A 221 -11.88 -21.49 27.55
C HIS A 221 -10.56 -20.72 27.43
N PRO A 222 -10.43 -19.54 28.07
CA PRO A 222 -9.20 -18.73 28.05
C PRO A 222 -8.19 -19.11 29.15
N MET A 223 -8.49 -20.12 29.97
CA MET A 223 -7.71 -20.44 31.16
C MET A 223 -6.38 -21.13 30.84
N ARG A 224 -5.29 -20.58 31.39
CA ARG A 224 -3.98 -21.20 31.46
C ARG A 224 -3.88 -22.02 32.76
N PRO A 225 -3.37 -23.26 32.71
CA PRO A 225 -3.11 -24.04 33.92
C PRO A 225 -2.13 -23.32 34.83
N ALA A 226 -2.25 -23.55 36.14
CA ALA A 226 -1.29 -23.06 37.11
C ALA A 226 0.14 -23.50 36.75
N HIS A 227 1.11 -22.58 36.73
CA HIS A 227 2.49 -22.92 36.43
C HIS A 227 3.55 -22.03 37.07
N ILE A 228 4.75 -22.58 37.19
CA ILE A 228 5.98 -21.87 37.56
C ILE A 228 6.90 -21.85 36.33
N HIS A 229 7.48 -20.69 36.01
CA HIS A 229 8.48 -20.60 34.96
C HIS A 229 9.89 -20.72 35.52
N LEU A 230 10.74 -21.44 34.79
CA LEU A 230 12.12 -21.71 35.16
C LEU A 230 13.03 -21.53 33.95
N MET A 231 14.23 -21.00 34.17
CA MET A 231 15.31 -21.02 33.19
C MET A 231 16.59 -21.48 33.86
N MET A 232 17.18 -22.55 33.32
CA MET A 232 18.40 -23.15 33.85
C MET A 232 19.56 -22.91 32.90
N THR A 233 20.66 -22.37 33.43
CA THR A 233 21.85 -22.01 32.65
C THR A 233 23.13 -22.48 33.34
N ALA A 234 24.07 -23.00 32.56
CA ALA A 234 25.40 -23.36 33.03
C ALA A 234 26.44 -23.18 31.91
N PRO A 235 27.68 -22.75 32.22
CA PRO A 235 28.75 -22.70 31.23
C PRO A 235 28.98 -24.06 30.57
N GLY A 236 29.06 -24.10 29.24
CA GLY A 236 29.26 -25.35 28.48
C GLY A 236 27.99 -26.14 28.14
N TYR A 237 26.83 -25.73 28.67
CA TYR A 237 25.54 -26.38 28.42
C TYR A 237 24.60 -25.50 27.58
N LYS A 238 23.62 -26.13 26.94
CA LYS A 238 22.51 -25.43 26.31
C LYS A 238 21.56 -24.93 27.42
N PRO A 239 21.17 -23.65 27.44
CA PRO A 239 20.18 -23.17 28.38
C PRO A 239 18.84 -23.86 28.08
N VAL A 240 18.07 -24.15 29.14
CA VAL A 240 16.69 -24.61 28.99
C VAL A 240 15.80 -23.63 29.71
N THR A 241 14.75 -23.19 29.03
CA THR A 241 13.63 -22.49 29.65
C THR A 241 12.46 -23.45 29.66
N THR A 242 11.68 -23.49 30.73
CA THR A 242 10.59 -24.45 30.90
C THR A 242 9.51 -23.92 31.83
N GLN A 243 8.39 -24.63 31.90
CA GLN A 243 7.26 -24.37 32.78
C GLN A 243 6.84 -25.68 33.45
N ILE A 244 6.57 -25.65 34.75
CA ILE A 244 6.12 -26.83 35.50
C ILE A 244 4.71 -26.61 36.03
N TYR A 245 3.90 -27.67 36.03
CA TYR A 245 2.45 -27.59 36.26
C TYR A 245 2.03 -28.55 37.37
N PRO A 246 1.22 -28.13 38.36
CA PRO A 246 0.61 -29.04 39.31
C PRO A 246 -0.28 -30.05 38.56
N ARG A 247 -0.03 -31.35 38.76
CA ARG A 247 -0.81 -32.43 38.11
C ARG A 247 -2.30 -32.38 38.46
N ASP A 248 -2.64 -31.80 39.61
CA ASP A 248 -4.01 -31.67 40.12
C ASP A 248 -4.75 -30.42 39.60
N ASP A 249 -4.12 -29.57 38.78
CA ASP A 249 -4.79 -28.41 38.21
C ASP A 249 -5.78 -28.83 37.09
N PRO A 250 -7.03 -28.34 37.10
CA PRO A 250 -8.08 -28.82 36.19
C PRO A 250 -7.81 -28.48 34.71
N TYR A 251 -6.94 -27.50 34.41
CA TYR A 251 -6.69 -27.04 33.04
C TYR A 251 -5.48 -27.71 32.39
N VAL A 252 -4.75 -28.61 33.07
CA VAL A 252 -3.58 -29.28 32.49
C VAL A 252 -3.92 -30.23 31.35
N THR A 253 -5.14 -30.77 31.34
CA THR A 253 -5.63 -31.65 30.27
C THR A 253 -6.17 -30.89 29.06
N ASN A 254 -6.37 -29.58 29.19
CA ASN A 254 -6.95 -28.74 28.16
C ASN A 254 -6.33 -27.33 28.17
N ASP A 255 -5.00 -27.28 28.10
CA ASP A 255 -4.27 -26.02 28.09
C ASP A 255 -4.51 -25.23 26.79
N THR A 256 -5.05 -24.01 26.93
CA THR A 256 -5.40 -23.12 25.83
C THR A 256 -4.23 -22.74 24.89
N VAL A 257 -2.97 -22.89 25.33
CA VAL A 257 -1.78 -22.62 24.49
C VAL A 257 -0.87 -23.85 24.31
N PHE A 258 -1.33 -25.05 24.66
CA PHE A 258 -0.65 -26.31 24.34
C PHE A 258 0.80 -26.42 24.87
N ALA A 259 1.12 -25.79 26.00
CA ALA A 259 2.46 -25.79 26.59
C ALA A 259 2.68 -26.95 27.57
N VAL A 260 1.62 -27.59 28.08
CA VAL A 260 1.72 -28.72 29.00
C VAL A 260 2.33 -29.94 28.30
N LYS A 261 3.40 -30.47 28.89
CA LYS A 261 4.05 -31.73 28.50
C LYS A 261 4.03 -32.69 29.68
N ASP A 262 3.90 -33.99 29.41
CA ASP A 262 3.71 -35.01 30.45
C ASP A 262 4.85 -35.03 31.49
N ASP A 263 6.09 -34.76 31.08
CA ASP A 263 7.26 -34.72 31.95
C ASP A 263 7.38 -33.42 32.78
N LEU A 264 6.54 -32.42 32.49
CA LEU A 264 6.46 -31.15 33.21
C LEU A 264 5.31 -31.11 34.23
N LEU A 265 4.49 -32.17 34.29
CA LEU A 265 3.49 -32.36 35.33
C LEU A 265 4.17 -32.85 36.62
N ILE A 266 3.96 -32.13 37.71
CA ILE A 266 4.61 -32.33 39.00
C ILE A 266 3.59 -32.40 40.13
N ASP A 267 3.94 -33.09 41.21
CA ASP A 267 3.09 -33.23 42.39
C ASP A 267 3.59 -32.32 43.53
N PHE A 268 2.67 -31.58 44.15
CA PHE A 268 2.93 -30.77 45.33
C PHE A 268 2.49 -31.56 46.55
N LEU A 269 3.46 -32.10 47.29
CA LEU A 269 3.20 -33.01 48.40
C LEU A 269 3.08 -32.23 49.73
N PRO A 270 2.26 -32.65 50.69
CA PRO A 270 2.27 -32.07 52.03
C PRO A 270 3.65 -32.16 52.68
N LEU A 271 4.13 -31.06 53.26
CA LEU A 271 5.38 -31.00 54.01
C LEU A 271 5.10 -30.76 55.50
N GLU A 272 5.50 -31.72 56.33
CA GLU A 272 5.45 -31.59 57.79
C GLU A 272 6.83 -31.16 58.31
N ASN A 273 6.85 -30.31 59.34
CA ASN A 273 8.06 -29.85 60.06
C ASN A 273 8.94 -28.79 59.35
N ASP A 274 8.38 -28.01 58.43
CA ASP A 274 9.01 -26.78 57.92
C ASP A 274 8.20 -25.54 58.37
N ALA A 275 8.86 -24.54 58.94
CA ALA A 275 8.20 -23.34 59.47
C ALA A 275 7.79 -22.33 58.37
N LYS A 276 8.31 -22.49 57.15
CA LYS A 276 8.18 -21.56 56.02
C LYS A 276 7.40 -22.15 54.85
N ALA A 277 7.25 -23.48 54.78
CA ALA A 277 6.52 -24.19 53.73
C ALA A 277 5.46 -25.14 54.29
N LYS A 278 4.36 -25.29 53.55
CA LYS A 278 3.32 -26.32 53.79
C LYS A 278 3.38 -27.45 52.78
N LEU A 279 4.08 -27.23 51.67
CA LEU A 279 4.18 -28.14 50.54
C LEU A 279 5.65 -28.36 50.18
N ASP A 280 5.96 -29.54 49.69
CA ASP A 280 7.24 -29.94 49.11
C ASP A 280 7.09 -30.12 47.60
N LEU A 281 8.10 -29.67 46.86
CA LEU A 281 8.19 -29.81 45.43
C LEU A 281 9.61 -30.23 45.02
N THR A 282 9.74 -31.45 44.50
CA THR A 282 11.00 -31.93 43.91
C THR A 282 10.98 -31.78 42.39
N TYR A 283 11.99 -31.13 41.81
CA TYR A 283 12.14 -31.02 40.35
C TYR A 283 13.59 -31.16 39.89
N ASN A 284 13.93 -32.25 39.21
CA ASN A 284 15.28 -32.50 38.73
C ASN A 284 15.42 -32.08 37.26
N VAL A 285 16.57 -31.50 36.92
CA VAL A 285 16.84 -30.93 35.60
C VAL A 285 18.02 -31.64 34.94
N ARG A 286 17.88 -31.94 33.65
CA ARG A 286 18.92 -32.51 32.80
C ARG A 286 19.28 -31.51 31.70
N LEU A 287 20.52 -31.02 31.69
CA LEU A 287 21.04 -30.09 30.68
C LEU A 287 21.87 -30.82 29.62
N ALA A 288 21.64 -30.49 28.36
CA ALA A 288 22.42 -31.02 27.24
C ALA A 288 23.74 -30.23 27.04
N PRO A 289 24.88 -30.89 26.80
CA PRO A 289 26.13 -30.22 26.44
C PRO A 289 26.03 -29.44 25.11
N ARG A 290 26.79 -28.36 24.96
CA ARG A 290 26.70 -27.46 23.80
C ARG A 290 27.39 -28.00 22.53
N GLU A 291 28.19 -29.06 22.63
CA GLU A 291 29.11 -29.53 21.57
C GLU A 291 28.49 -30.45 20.50
N LYS A 292 27.26 -30.95 20.65
CA LYS A 292 26.57 -31.73 19.61
C LYS A 292 25.55 -30.89 18.83
N GLN A 293 25.71 -30.89 17.49
CA GLN A 293 24.92 -30.13 16.51
C GLN A 293 23.41 -30.21 16.80
N THR A 294 22.84 -29.09 17.23
CA THR A 294 21.47 -28.73 16.89
C THR A 294 21.59 -27.63 15.85
N ALA A 295 20.93 -27.80 14.70
CA ALA A 295 21.12 -27.00 13.49
C ALA A 295 21.32 -25.51 13.79
N PRO A 296 22.40 -24.88 13.29
CA PRO A 296 22.50 -23.43 13.30
C PRO A 296 21.45 -22.87 12.35
N MET A 297 20.56 -21.99 12.81
CA MET A 297 19.90 -21.04 11.90
C MET A 297 20.92 -19.98 11.46
N GLU A 298 21.88 -20.38 10.64
CA GLU A 298 22.58 -19.47 9.75
C GLU A 298 21.83 -19.49 8.42
N GLY A 299 21.05 -18.45 8.13
CA GLY A 299 20.39 -18.33 6.83
C GLY A 299 19.06 -17.59 6.79
N VAL A 300 18.52 -17.03 7.87
CA VAL A 300 17.40 -16.09 7.68
C VAL A 300 17.98 -14.73 7.33
N ALA A 301 17.88 -14.33 6.06
CA ALA A 301 18.03 -12.93 5.69
C ALA A 301 17.08 -12.10 6.57
N ARG A 302 17.63 -11.31 7.50
CA ARG A 302 16.84 -10.35 8.28
C ARG A 302 16.11 -9.46 7.28
N LEU A 303 14.79 -9.58 7.19
CA LEU A 303 13.91 -8.68 6.45
C LEU A 303 13.99 -7.22 6.95
N LEU A 304 14.77 -6.98 8.01
CA LEU A 304 15.17 -5.67 8.50
C LEU A 304 16.70 -5.62 8.68
N HIS A 305 17.45 -5.37 7.59
CA HIS A 305 18.72 -4.64 7.58
C HIS A 305 19.21 -4.43 6.14
N HIS A 306 19.18 -3.20 5.64
CA HIS A 306 20.19 -2.76 4.68
C HIS A 306 21.51 -2.58 5.45
N PRO A 307 22.61 -3.25 5.05
CA PRO A 307 23.92 -3.04 5.64
C PRO A 307 24.54 -1.75 5.12
N THR A 308 24.80 -0.82 6.01
CA THR A 308 25.78 0.24 5.84
C THR A 308 27.17 -0.39 5.63
N ARG A 309 27.73 -0.28 4.43
CA ARG A 309 29.18 -0.41 4.23
C ARG A 309 29.85 0.91 4.62
N LEU A 310 30.47 0.92 5.80
CA LEU A 310 31.60 1.79 6.06
C LEU A 310 32.87 1.02 5.67
N THR A 311 33.58 1.51 4.66
CA THR A 311 35.06 1.59 4.58
C THR A 311 35.42 2.24 3.25
N SER A 312 35.45 3.57 3.24
CA SER A 312 36.34 4.31 2.35
C SER A 312 36.89 5.47 3.16
N THR A 313 38.20 5.48 3.28
CA THR A 313 39.00 6.47 4.01
C THR A 313 38.88 7.82 3.32
N TYR A 314 38.09 8.72 3.90
CA TYR A 314 38.21 10.15 3.64
C TYR A 314 38.30 10.86 4.97
N ARG A 315 39.46 11.46 5.27
CA ARG A 315 39.66 12.33 6.43
C ARG A 315 39.00 13.68 6.15
N PRO A 316 38.04 14.15 6.96
CA PRO A 316 37.65 15.55 6.99
C PRO A 316 38.53 16.30 7.98
N THR A 317 39.05 17.43 7.55
CA THR A 317 39.73 18.48 8.31
C THR A 317 38.89 18.93 9.52
N PRO A 318 39.48 19.36 10.65
CA PRO A 318 38.73 19.66 11.86
C PRO A 318 37.97 20.99 11.72
N LEU A 319 36.64 20.90 11.69
CA LEU A 319 35.77 22.06 11.92
C LEU A 319 35.76 22.39 13.42
N GLN A 320 36.11 23.63 13.75
CA GLN A 320 36.13 24.19 15.09
C GLN A 320 34.84 23.91 15.86
N LYS A 321 35.00 23.41 17.10
CA LYS A 321 33.92 23.37 18.10
C LYS A 321 33.34 24.78 18.28
N ARG A 322 32.07 24.98 17.93
CA ARG A 322 31.26 26.10 18.43
C ARG A 322 30.32 25.56 19.50
N THR A 323 30.56 26.01 20.74
CA THR A 323 29.77 25.73 21.94
C THR A 323 28.42 26.46 21.90
N MET A 324 27.32 25.77 22.21
CA MET A 324 26.05 26.40 22.60
C MET A 324 26.27 27.23 23.87
N ARG A 325 25.79 28.48 23.89
CA ARG A 325 25.69 29.30 25.10
C ARG A 325 24.27 29.79 25.29
N VAL A 326 23.48 29.00 26.01
CA VAL A 326 22.65 29.51 27.10
C VAL A 326 23.17 28.80 28.33
N THR A 327 23.48 29.53 29.40
CA THR A 327 24.06 28.93 30.61
C THR A 327 23.05 27.96 31.20
N TYR A 328 23.29 26.66 31.01
CA TYR A 328 22.43 25.62 31.54
C TYR A 328 22.31 25.75 33.06
N ALA A 329 21.12 25.49 33.59
CA ALA A 329 20.86 25.47 35.03
C ALA A 329 21.97 24.68 35.76
N PRO A 330 22.54 25.23 36.86
CA PRO A 330 23.68 24.66 37.57
C PRO A 330 23.42 23.21 38.00
N LYS A 331 24.49 22.43 38.21
CA LYS A 331 24.36 21.01 38.59
C LYS A 331 23.71 20.82 39.96
N GLU A 332 23.80 21.82 40.81
CA GLU A 332 23.25 21.82 42.17
C GLU A 332 22.16 22.89 42.29
N ALA A 333 21.14 22.59 43.09
CA ALA A 333 20.05 23.51 43.32
C ALA A 333 20.54 24.71 44.15
N PRO A 334 20.25 25.96 43.73
CA PRO A 334 20.68 27.14 44.45
C PRO A 334 19.97 27.31 45.81
N THR A 335 18.82 26.65 46.03
CA THR A 335 18.10 26.64 47.32
C THR A 335 17.51 25.26 47.63
N PRO A 336 17.23 24.93 48.90
CA PRO A 336 16.60 23.66 49.27
C PRO A 336 15.21 23.46 48.64
N GLU A 337 14.42 24.53 48.44
CA GLU A 337 13.09 24.40 47.83
C GLU A 337 13.15 24.09 46.33
N SER A 338 14.28 24.39 45.66
CA SER A 338 14.46 24.13 44.23
C SER A 338 15.06 22.74 43.93
N ALA A 339 15.49 22.00 44.95
CA ALA A 339 16.06 20.66 44.82
C ALA A 339 15.19 19.67 44.00
N PRO A 340 13.86 19.58 44.18
CA PRO A 340 13.02 18.63 43.42
C PRO A 340 12.96 18.95 41.92
N VAL A 341 13.13 20.23 41.55
CA VAL A 341 13.16 20.67 40.15
C VAL A 341 14.49 20.29 39.51
N TYR A 342 15.59 20.48 40.23
CA TYR A 342 16.94 20.17 39.75
C TYR A 342 17.20 18.66 39.67
N GLU A 343 16.64 17.85 40.58
CA GLU A 343 16.66 16.38 40.47
C GLU A 343 15.92 15.88 39.21
N ARG A 344 14.75 16.46 38.88
CA ARG A 344 14.04 16.15 37.63
C ARG A 344 14.84 16.55 36.39
N ILE A 345 15.55 17.68 36.45
CA ILE A 345 16.44 18.13 35.37
C ILE A 345 17.63 17.17 35.22
N ALA A 346 18.23 16.70 36.32
CA ALA A 346 19.30 15.72 36.31
C ALA A 346 18.84 14.35 35.75
N ALA A 347 17.65 13.89 36.15
CA ALA A 347 17.04 12.65 35.64
C ALA A 347 16.71 12.69 34.13
N ARG A 348 16.42 13.88 33.58
CA ARG A 348 16.25 14.10 32.14
C ARG A 348 17.57 14.20 31.37
N ARG A 349 18.67 14.53 32.07
CA ARG A 349 20.03 14.66 31.49
C ARG A 349 20.82 13.34 31.48
N ALA A 350 20.34 12.29 32.14
CA ALA A 350 20.93 10.96 32.04
C ALA A 350 20.85 10.45 30.58
N PRO A 351 21.95 9.93 30.00
CA PRO A 351 21.96 9.48 28.62
C PRO A 351 20.93 8.36 28.41
N ARG A 352 20.04 8.54 27.43
CA ARG A 352 19.08 7.52 26.97
C ARG A 352 19.44 7.09 25.56
N PRO A 353 19.37 5.80 25.22
CA PRO A 353 19.45 5.38 23.83
C PRO A 353 18.29 5.98 23.04
N LEU A 354 18.54 6.40 21.79
CA LEU A 354 17.48 6.82 20.88
C LEU A 354 16.51 5.67 20.70
N ILE A 355 15.21 5.92 20.90
CA ILE A 355 14.16 4.91 20.88
C ILE A 355 13.35 4.99 19.57
N PRO A 356 12.73 3.87 19.13
CA PRO A 356 11.95 3.77 17.90
C PRO A 356 10.85 4.83 17.72
N LEU A 357 10.40 5.46 18.81
CA LEU A 357 9.43 6.55 18.80
C LEU A 357 9.91 7.77 17.99
N ASP A 358 11.21 8.08 18.04
CA ASP A 358 11.79 9.21 17.30
C ASP A 358 11.85 8.96 15.78
N LEU A 359 11.83 7.69 15.35
CA LEU A 359 11.77 7.26 13.95
C LEU A 359 10.33 6.98 13.48
N ALA A 360 9.43 6.61 14.40
CA ALA A 360 8.01 6.35 14.13
C ALA A 360 7.17 7.64 13.98
N LEU A 361 7.60 8.75 14.58
CA LEU A 361 6.87 10.03 14.56
C LEU A 361 6.83 10.69 13.16
N LEU A 362 7.61 10.24 12.18
CA LEU A 362 7.67 10.83 10.83
C LEU A 362 6.76 10.14 9.79
N HIS A 363 6.11 9.02 10.12
CA HIS A 363 5.36 8.21 9.14
C HIS A 363 4.00 7.67 9.62
N ASN A 364 3.43 8.17 10.73
CA ASN A 364 2.16 7.67 11.30
C ASN A 364 0.99 8.67 11.09
N PRO A 365 -0.13 8.27 10.44
CA PRO A 365 -1.34 9.09 10.29
C PRO A 365 -1.93 9.59 11.62
N ALA A 366 -1.83 8.83 12.72
CA ALA A 366 -2.29 9.26 14.04
C ALA A 366 -1.41 10.39 14.63
N VAL A 367 -0.16 10.51 14.19
CA VAL A 367 0.72 11.65 14.53
C VAL A 367 0.38 12.85 13.65
N ALA A 368 -0.02 12.66 12.40
CA ALA A 368 -0.56 13.75 11.59
C ALA A 368 -1.88 14.28 12.18
N ASP A 369 -2.77 13.41 12.66
CA ASP A 369 -4.00 13.80 13.36
C ASP A 369 -3.72 14.41 14.74
N GLY A 370 -2.76 13.87 15.50
CA GLY A 370 -2.30 14.46 16.76
C GLY A 370 -1.62 15.82 16.58
N TRP A 371 -0.87 15.99 15.49
CA TRP A 371 -0.21 17.25 15.13
C TRP A 371 -1.21 18.26 14.57
N ASN A 372 -2.19 17.84 13.78
CA ASN A 372 -3.33 18.67 13.34
C ASN A 372 -4.20 19.09 14.53
N SER A 373 -4.39 18.21 15.51
CA SER A 373 -5.06 18.52 16.78
C SER A 373 -4.25 19.50 17.62
N PHE A 374 -2.93 19.37 17.64
CA PHE A 374 -2.01 20.29 18.32
C PHE A 374 -1.97 21.68 17.65
N LEU A 375 -1.91 21.75 16.32
CA LEU A 375 -2.01 23.00 15.55
C LEU A 375 -3.41 23.62 15.70
N GLY A 376 -4.45 22.79 15.73
CA GLY A 376 -5.81 23.18 16.08
C GLY A 376 -5.87 23.81 17.46
N ALA A 377 -5.30 23.15 18.47
CA ALA A 377 -5.22 23.65 19.84
C ALA A 377 -4.42 24.95 19.96
N ILE A 378 -3.24 25.06 19.32
CA ILE A 378 -2.45 26.31 19.25
C ILE A 378 -3.29 27.44 18.64
N ARG A 379 -4.13 27.14 17.64
CA ARG A 379 -4.95 28.14 16.95
C ARG A 379 -6.23 28.50 17.70
N THR A 380 -6.85 27.57 18.42
CA THR A 380 -8.17 27.80 19.05
C THR A 380 -8.12 28.02 20.56
N GLN A 381 -7.02 27.65 21.23
CA GLN A 381 -6.88 27.69 22.70
C GLN A 381 -5.75 28.62 23.18
N THR A 382 -5.41 29.65 22.40
CA THR A 382 -4.39 30.66 22.75
C THR A 382 -5.03 31.98 23.22
N SER A 383 -4.34 32.66 24.13
CA SER A 383 -4.63 34.02 24.58
C SER A 383 -3.98 35.12 23.72
N LEU A 384 -3.33 34.74 22.62
CA LEU A 384 -2.79 35.68 21.65
C LEU A 384 -3.90 36.41 20.90
N ASP A 385 -3.68 37.72 20.72
CA ASP A 385 -4.50 38.52 19.82
C ASP A 385 -4.45 37.93 18.39
N PRO A 386 -5.60 37.77 17.71
CA PRO A 386 -5.64 37.20 16.37
C PRO A 386 -4.76 37.94 15.36
N ALA A 387 -4.61 39.27 15.46
CA ALA A 387 -3.75 40.03 14.55
C ALA A 387 -2.29 39.62 14.75
N VAL A 388 -1.83 39.49 16.00
CA VAL A 388 -0.46 39.05 16.34
C VAL A 388 -0.20 37.61 15.88
N ARG A 389 -1.15 36.70 16.14
CA ARG A 389 -1.01 35.29 15.79
C ARG A 389 -0.95 35.08 14.29
N GLU A 390 -1.94 35.57 13.54
CA GLU A 390 -2.02 35.35 12.10
C GLU A 390 -0.91 36.11 11.35
N LEU A 391 -0.46 37.27 11.86
CA LEU A 391 0.71 38.00 11.35
C LEU A 391 2.00 37.17 11.46
N SER A 392 2.24 36.55 12.62
CA SER A 392 3.43 35.71 12.83
C SER A 392 3.43 34.47 11.93
N ILE A 393 2.27 33.81 11.77
CA ILE A 393 2.12 32.65 10.87
C ILE A 393 2.34 33.06 9.41
N SER A 394 1.77 34.20 8.99
CA SER A 394 1.95 34.72 7.64
C SER A 394 3.41 35.09 7.36
N ARG A 395 4.13 35.65 8.34
CA ARG A 395 5.57 35.94 8.19
C ARG A 395 6.40 34.65 8.09
N ILE A 396 6.09 33.61 8.87
CA ILE A 396 6.73 32.29 8.75
C ILE A 396 6.52 31.70 7.35
N ALA A 397 5.30 31.82 6.82
CA ALA A 397 4.97 31.34 5.48
C ALA A 397 5.83 32.03 4.41
N VAL A 398 6.02 33.35 4.50
CA VAL A 398 6.93 34.10 3.61
C VAL A 398 8.38 33.64 3.77
N LEU A 399 8.86 33.56 5.02
CA LEU A 399 10.25 33.17 5.31
C LEU A 399 10.58 31.74 4.82
N ASN A 400 9.61 30.84 4.82
CA ASN A 400 9.79 29.45 4.40
C ASN A 400 9.36 29.15 2.96
N HIS A 401 8.77 30.13 2.25
CA HIS A 401 8.13 29.99 0.93
C HIS A 401 6.93 29.03 0.92
N ALA A 402 6.10 29.07 1.97
CA ALA A 402 4.94 28.20 2.14
C ALA A 402 3.67 28.89 1.60
N VAL A 403 3.35 28.61 0.33
CA VAL A 403 2.28 29.28 -0.43
C VAL A 403 0.89 29.02 0.16
N HIS A 404 0.63 27.80 0.63
CA HIS A 404 -0.68 27.42 1.17
C HIS A 404 -1.00 28.13 2.49
N GLU A 405 -0.02 28.17 3.41
CA GLU A 405 -0.14 28.88 4.68
C GLU A 405 -0.29 30.38 4.47
N TRP A 406 0.41 30.97 3.48
CA TRP A 406 0.19 32.35 3.09
C TRP A 406 -1.27 32.60 2.65
N HIS A 407 -1.79 31.81 1.71
CA HIS A 407 -3.17 31.96 1.23
C HIS A 407 -4.22 31.75 2.32
N SER A 408 -3.93 30.92 3.31
CA SER A 408 -4.86 30.60 4.40
C SER A 408 -4.84 31.65 5.51
N HIS A 409 -3.67 32.18 5.87
CA HIS A 409 -3.49 33.01 7.06
C HIS A 409 -3.42 34.52 6.75
N ALA A 410 -2.97 34.93 5.57
CA ALA A 410 -2.93 36.35 5.21
C ALA A 410 -4.33 37.01 5.20
N PRO A 411 -5.41 36.36 4.68
CA PRO A 411 -6.76 36.91 4.78
C PRO A 411 -7.26 37.03 6.23
N LEU A 412 -6.83 36.13 7.12
CA LEU A 412 -7.20 36.14 8.53
C LEU A 412 -6.49 37.25 9.29
N ALA A 413 -5.23 37.53 8.97
CA ALA A 413 -4.49 38.68 9.51
C ALA A 413 -5.15 40.00 9.12
N LEU A 414 -5.59 40.14 7.85
CA LEU A 414 -6.36 41.30 7.39
C LEU A 414 -7.68 41.44 8.14
N LYS A 415 -8.43 40.34 8.29
CA LYS A 415 -9.70 40.33 9.02
C LYS A 415 -9.52 40.66 10.51
N ALA A 416 -8.38 40.32 11.09
CA ALA A 416 -8.03 40.59 12.47
C ALA A 416 -7.54 42.04 12.72
N GLY A 417 -7.40 42.86 11.68
CA GLY A 417 -7.08 44.28 11.80
C GLY A 417 -5.64 44.65 11.43
N VAL A 418 -4.85 43.73 10.85
CA VAL A 418 -3.57 44.11 10.21
C VAL A 418 -3.89 44.87 8.93
N SER A 419 -3.25 46.01 8.71
CA SER A 419 -3.49 46.83 7.53
C SER A 419 -3.03 46.12 6.23
N ARG A 420 -3.63 46.49 5.10
CA ARG A 420 -3.25 45.93 3.79
C ARG A 420 -1.80 46.26 3.44
N GLU A 421 -1.38 47.49 3.75
CA GLU A 421 0.00 47.95 3.62
C GLU A 421 0.95 47.13 4.52
N GLY A 422 0.53 46.84 5.75
CA GLY A 422 1.26 45.98 6.69
C GLY A 422 1.48 44.56 6.17
N MET A 423 0.46 43.96 5.54
CA MET A 423 0.59 42.62 4.94
C MET A 423 1.46 42.62 3.68
N GLU A 424 1.46 43.71 2.90
CA GLU A 424 2.43 43.88 1.80
C GLU A 424 3.87 43.98 2.32
N THR A 425 4.06 44.71 3.42
CA THR A 425 5.35 44.81 4.13
C THR A 425 5.80 43.46 4.66
N VAL A 426 4.90 42.63 5.20
CA VAL A 426 5.22 41.25 5.62
C VAL A 426 5.63 40.38 4.43
N PHE A 427 5.00 40.54 3.27
CA PHE A 427 5.29 39.75 2.06
C PHE A 427 6.62 40.12 1.40
N LYS A 428 6.91 41.43 1.30
CA LYS A 428 8.08 41.97 0.57
C LYS A 428 9.26 42.30 1.47
N GLY A 429 9.04 42.41 2.78
CA GLY A 429 10.03 42.90 3.73
C GLY A 429 11.23 41.97 3.90
N GLU A 430 12.43 42.54 3.91
CA GLU A 430 13.69 41.81 4.14
C GLU A 430 13.72 41.12 5.51
N VAL A 431 14.53 40.06 5.61
CA VAL A 431 14.68 39.29 6.85
C VAL A 431 15.54 40.07 7.84
N ARG A 432 15.02 40.35 9.04
CA ARG A 432 15.77 41.08 10.06
C ARG A 432 16.65 40.14 10.90
N GLY A 433 17.96 40.40 10.85
CA GLY A 433 18.98 39.70 11.64
C GLY A 433 19.22 40.34 13.01
N LYS A 434 20.25 39.86 13.72
CA LYS A 434 20.75 40.49 14.95
C LYS A 434 21.23 41.93 14.68
N GLY A 435 20.87 42.88 15.54
CA GLY A 435 21.24 44.29 15.45
C GLY A 435 20.37 45.15 14.52
N ALA A 436 19.28 44.61 13.96
CA ALA A 436 18.33 45.40 13.18
C ALA A 436 17.40 46.20 14.11
N SER A 437 17.29 47.52 13.90
CA SER A 437 16.35 48.34 14.66
C SER A 437 14.91 47.92 14.39
N VAL A 438 14.06 47.89 15.42
CA VAL A 438 12.60 47.75 15.24
C VAL A 438 12.08 49.12 14.82
N SER A 439 11.50 49.20 13.63
CA SER A 439 10.94 50.44 13.06
C SER A 439 9.55 50.66 13.65
N ASP A 440 9.21 51.89 14.04
CA ASP A 440 7.88 52.22 14.58
C ASP A 440 7.05 52.94 13.51
N GLY A 441 5.93 52.34 13.10
CA GLY A 441 4.94 52.99 12.22
C GLY A 441 5.30 53.01 10.72
N GLU A 442 6.38 52.36 10.28
CA GLU A 442 6.73 52.25 8.86
C GLU A 442 6.01 51.07 8.17
N GLY A 443 5.64 51.23 6.90
CA GLY A 443 5.08 50.15 6.08
C GLY A 443 3.75 49.58 6.59
N GLY A 444 2.93 50.39 7.26
CA GLY A 444 1.58 50.00 7.71
C GLY A 444 1.53 49.04 8.91
N LEU A 445 2.65 48.81 9.61
CA LEU A 445 2.70 48.02 10.85
C LEU A 445 2.98 48.93 12.06
N ASP A 446 2.27 48.72 13.16
CA ASP A 446 2.55 49.39 14.43
C ASP A 446 3.79 48.81 15.14
N GLU A 447 4.28 49.48 16.18
CA GLU A 447 5.47 49.07 16.94
C GLU A 447 5.35 47.64 17.50
N LYS A 448 4.16 47.23 17.94
CA LYS A 448 3.91 45.88 18.47
C LYS A 448 4.01 44.84 17.36
N GLN A 449 3.39 45.11 16.20
CA GLN A 449 3.43 44.24 15.02
C GLN A 449 4.85 44.12 14.47
N TRP A 450 5.62 45.21 14.42
CA TRP A 450 7.03 45.20 14.02
C TRP A 450 7.92 44.42 14.99
N THR A 451 7.65 44.52 16.29
CA THR A 451 8.35 43.73 17.32
C THR A 451 8.06 42.24 17.12
N VAL A 452 6.81 41.86 16.81
CA VAL A 452 6.41 40.47 16.52
C VAL A 452 7.05 39.94 15.23
N VAL A 453 7.11 40.74 14.16
CA VAL A 453 7.76 40.37 12.90
C VAL A 453 9.26 40.15 13.10
N SER A 454 9.93 41.06 13.81
CA SER A 454 11.37 40.96 14.10
C SER A 454 11.68 39.75 14.98
N TYR A 455 10.84 39.48 15.99
CA TYR A 455 10.95 38.29 16.83
C TYR A 455 10.75 37.01 16.02
N THR A 456 9.77 37.01 15.10
CA THR A 456 9.49 35.88 14.21
C THR A 456 10.64 35.60 13.24
N ASP A 457 11.25 36.64 12.66
CA ASP A 457 12.40 36.52 11.77
C ASP A 457 13.59 35.88 12.49
N GLN A 458 13.94 36.40 13.68
CA GLN A 458 15.06 35.90 14.48
C GLN A 458 14.81 34.44 14.95
N MET A 459 13.60 34.13 15.43
CA MET A 459 13.23 32.77 15.83
C MET A 459 13.19 31.78 14.67
N THR A 460 12.73 32.22 13.49
CA THR A 460 12.57 31.34 12.33
C THR A 460 13.90 31.03 11.66
N ARG A 461 14.77 32.04 11.48
CA ARG A 461 16.01 31.91 10.70
C ARG A 461 17.21 31.51 11.55
N ASN A 462 17.36 32.12 12.71
CA ASN A 462 18.56 31.98 13.54
C ASN A 462 18.34 31.15 14.81
N VAL A 463 17.08 30.92 15.20
CA VAL A 463 16.69 30.21 16.45
C VAL A 463 17.37 30.83 17.68
N GLU A 464 17.63 32.12 17.60
CA GLU A 464 18.26 32.93 18.63
C GLU A 464 17.68 34.34 18.53
N VAL A 465 17.23 34.88 19.65
CA VAL A 465 16.61 36.21 19.74
C VAL A 465 17.41 37.07 20.69
N GLU A 466 17.61 38.33 20.34
CA GLU A 466 18.29 39.30 21.19
C GLU A 466 17.49 39.58 22.47
N GLU A 467 18.18 39.68 23.60
CA GLU A 467 17.58 39.87 24.92
C GLU A 467 16.75 41.17 24.98
N ASP A 468 17.24 42.23 24.34
CA ASP A 468 16.52 43.51 24.22
C ASP A 468 15.21 43.37 23.43
N LEU A 469 15.18 42.53 22.39
CA LEU A 469 13.97 42.27 21.61
C LEU A 469 12.96 41.42 22.39
N VAL A 470 13.43 40.46 23.18
CA VAL A 470 12.59 39.69 24.12
C VAL A 470 11.99 40.62 25.18
N ASN A 471 12.79 41.53 25.74
CA ASN A 471 12.33 42.50 26.72
C ASN A 471 11.32 43.49 26.13
N LYS A 472 11.54 43.95 24.89
CA LYS A 472 10.58 44.80 24.15
C LYS A 472 9.27 44.05 23.87
N LEU A 473 9.35 42.77 23.45
CA LEU A 473 8.16 41.93 23.24
C LEU A 473 7.36 41.73 24.54
N LYS A 474 8.04 41.55 25.68
CA LYS A 474 7.41 41.47 27.01
C LYS A 474 6.73 42.76 27.45
N GLY A 475 7.15 43.90 26.90
CA GLY A 475 6.45 45.18 27.09
C GLY A 475 5.05 45.21 26.45
N PHE A 476 4.82 44.42 25.39
CA PHE A 476 3.55 44.36 24.67
C PHE A 476 2.71 43.10 24.93
N LEU A 477 3.34 42.01 25.36
CA LEU A 477 2.74 40.71 25.62
C LEU A 477 3.15 40.22 27.00
N GLY A 478 2.20 39.69 27.79
CA GLY A 478 2.54 39.07 29.08
C GLY A 478 3.42 37.81 28.89
N ASP A 479 4.13 37.37 29.93
CA ASP A 479 5.05 36.21 29.85
C ASP A 479 4.38 34.95 29.26
N LYS A 480 3.11 34.71 29.60
CA LYS A 480 2.31 33.61 29.03
C LYS A 480 2.12 33.76 27.51
N GLN A 481 1.78 34.96 27.05
CA GLN A 481 1.56 35.25 25.63
C GLN A 481 2.87 35.17 24.83
N VAL A 482 4.00 35.55 25.43
CA VAL A 482 5.32 35.35 24.80
C VAL A 482 5.58 33.86 24.57
N VAL A 483 5.32 33.01 25.57
CA VAL A 483 5.48 31.55 25.43
C VAL A 483 4.53 30.98 24.36
N GLU A 484 3.28 31.44 24.33
CA GLU A 484 2.30 31.02 23.31
C GLU A 484 2.72 31.46 21.89
N LEU A 485 3.29 32.66 21.74
CA LEU A 485 3.82 33.16 20.47
C LEU A 485 5.03 32.34 20.03
N THR A 486 5.95 32.05 20.95
CA THR A 486 7.10 31.17 20.70
C THR A 486 6.66 29.77 20.26
N ALA A 487 5.66 29.19 20.93
CA ALA A 487 5.12 27.88 20.58
C ALA A 487 4.44 27.89 19.19
N THR A 488 3.70 28.95 18.88
CA THR A 488 3.08 29.16 17.56
C THR A 488 4.14 29.24 16.47
N ILE A 489 5.19 30.04 16.68
CA ILE A 489 6.28 30.20 15.71
C ILE A 489 7.02 28.89 15.50
N ALA A 490 7.34 28.16 16.58
CA ALA A 490 8.02 26.88 16.49
C ALA A 490 7.18 25.83 15.74
N ALA A 491 5.89 25.70 16.07
CA ALA A 491 5.01 24.72 15.45
C ALA A 491 4.82 24.96 13.95
N TYR A 492 4.52 26.20 13.54
CA TYR A 492 4.34 26.53 12.12
C TYR A 492 5.66 26.55 11.33
N ASN A 493 6.79 26.90 11.95
CA ASN A 493 8.10 26.79 11.30
C ASN A 493 8.48 25.33 11.02
N CYS A 494 8.11 24.38 11.90
CA CYS A 494 8.27 22.95 11.65
C CYS A 494 7.40 22.48 10.47
N VAL A 495 6.12 22.86 10.44
CA VAL A 495 5.16 22.47 9.38
C VAL A 495 5.58 23.03 8.02
N SER A 496 5.81 24.34 7.94
CA SER A 496 6.17 24.99 6.68
C SER A 496 7.52 24.51 6.13
N ARG A 497 8.46 24.05 6.98
CA ARG A 497 9.72 23.41 6.54
C ARG A 497 9.58 21.95 6.13
N LEU A 498 8.65 21.19 6.73
CA LEU A 498 8.32 19.83 6.31
C LEU A 498 7.65 19.85 4.93
N LEU A 499 6.69 20.74 4.71
CA LEU A 499 5.98 20.91 3.43
C LEU A 499 6.90 21.51 2.35
N SER A 500 7.75 22.49 2.70
CA SER A 500 8.71 23.04 1.74
C SER A 500 9.93 22.14 1.48
N ARG A 501 10.23 21.12 2.29
CA ARG A 501 11.21 20.07 1.92
C ARG A 501 10.67 19.09 0.89
N SER A 502 9.37 18.81 0.93
CA SER A 502 8.67 18.08 -0.14
C SER A 502 8.59 18.88 -1.45
N ILE A 503 8.65 20.22 -1.37
CA ILE A 503 8.61 21.12 -2.54
C ILE A 503 10.01 21.55 -3.00
N ARG A 504 11.04 21.60 -2.13
CA ARG A 504 12.43 21.96 -2.50
C ARG A 504 13.19 20.86 -3.22
N HIS A 505 12.71 19.61 -3.19
CA HIS A 505 13.15 18.59 -4.16
C HIS A 505 12.52 18.77 -5.55
N ILE A 506 11.58 19.71 -5.71
CA ILE A 506 10.90 20.00 -6.98
C ILE A 506 11.30 21.38 -7.54
N SER A 507 11.85 22.31 -6.73
CA SER A 507 12.11 23.70 -7.18
C SER A 507 13.57 24.17 -7.23
N HIS A 508 14.58 23.33 -6.98
CA HIS A 508 16.00 23.69 -7.18
C HIS A 508 16.77 22.64 -8.02
N ARG A 509 16.36 22.48 -9.28
CA ARG A 509 17.27 22.02 -10.37
C ARG A 509 16.99 22.79 -11.67
N GLN A 510 16.79 24.10 -11.59
CA GLN A 510 17.21 24.99 -12.69
C GLN A 510 18.70 25.30 -12.49
N SER A 511 19.53 24.34 -12.84
CA SER A 511 20.93 24.62 -13.17
C SER A 511 20.95 24.88 -14.68
N ARG A 512 21.25 26.13 -15.05
CA ARG A 512 21.66 26.50 -16.42
C ARG A 512 22.84 25.63 -16.82
N ALA A 513 22.57 24.49 -17.46
CA ALA A 513 23.53 23.81 -18.29
C ALA A 513 23.22 24.23 -19.73
N LEU A 514 24.15 24.98 -20.33
CA LEU A 514 24.15 25.26 -21.76
C LEU A 514 24.29 23.92 -22.51
N TYR A 515 23.17 23.28 -22.80
CA TYR A 515 23.11 22.20 -23.78
C TYR A 515 22.75 22.82 -25.13
N ALA A 516 23.64 22.66 -26.10
CA ALA A 516 23.32 22.92 -27.48
C ALA A 516 22.14 22.00 -27.88
N PRO A 517 21.00 22.57 -28.34
CA PRO A 517 19.83 21.75 -28.63
C PRO A 517 20.06 21.06 -29.97
N THR A 518 20.14 19.73 -29.95
CA THR A 518 19.66 18.97 -31.11
C THR A 518 18.13 19.03 -31.05
N ARG A 519 17.56 20.06 -31.70
CA ARG A 519 16.11 20.19 -31.91
C ARG A 519 15.59 18.92 -32.59
N ARG A 520 14.73 18.18 -31.90
CA ARG A 520 13.74 17.32 -32.55
C ARG A 520 12.39 17.98 -32.32
N HIS A 521 11.74 18.39 -33.40
CA HIS A 521 10.38 18.93 -33.39
C HIS A 521 9.43 17.88 -32.78
N ALA A 522 8.89 18.14 -31.59
CA ALA A 522 7.82 17.35 -31.00
C ALA A 522 6.49 17.76 -31.65
N SER A 523 5.79 16.80 -32.25
CA SER A 523 4.41 16.98 -32.71
C SER A 523 3.50 17.08 -31.47
N THR A 524 2.58 18.04 -31.47
CA THR A 524 1.68 18.34 -30.35
C THR A 524 0.63 17.24 -30.09
N LYS A 525 0.62 16.11 -30.83
CA LYS A 525 -0.35 14.99 -30.73
C LYS A 525 -1.84 15.42 -30.74
N HIS A 526 -2.13 16.64 -31.18
CA HIS A 526 -3.45 17.24 -31.28
C HIS A 526 -3.67 17.81 -32.70
N PRO A 527 -4.93 18.04 -33.08
CA PRO A 527 -5.31 18.72 -34.32
C PRO A 527 -4.64 20.07 -34.56
N LYS A 528 -4.58 20.50 -35.83
CA LYS A 528 -4.14 21.85 -36.18
C LYS A 528 -5.11 22.89 -35.59
N GLY A 529 -4.59 23.86 -34.83
CA GLY A 529 -5.42 24.90 -34.21
C GLY A 529 -6.30 24.38 -33.06
N PHE A 530 -5.93 23.25 -32.45
CA PHE A 530 -6.64 22.66 -31.33
C PHE A 530 -6.80 23.65 -30.17
N VAL A 531 -8.01 23.73 -29.63
CA VAL A 531 -8.33 24.44 -28.40
C VAL A 531 -8.93 23.42 -27.42
N PRO A 532 -8.40 23.29 -26.19
CA PRO A 532 -8.97 22.39 -25.21
C PRO A 532 -10.45 22.71 -24.95
N PRO A 533 -11.33 21.71 -24.91
CA PRO A 533 -12.75 21.93 -24.66
C PRO A 533 -12.97 22.49 -23.25
N THR A 534 -13.92 23.42 -23.11
CA THR A 534 -14.33 23.92 -21.80
C THR A 534 -15.18 22.87 -21.08
N GLN A 535 -15.38 23.05 -19.77
CA GLN A 535 -16.24 22.16 -19.00
C GLN A 535 -17.70 22.18 -19.49
N ASP A 536 -18.17 23.32 -20.00
CA ASP A 536 -19.52 23.46 -20.56
C ASP A 536 -19.63 22.67 -21.87
N ASP A 537 -18.63 22.75 -22.76
CA ASP A 537 -18.57 21.98 -24.00
C ASP A 537 -18.62 20.46 -23.73
N LEU A 538 -17.86 20.00 -22.73
CA LEU A 538 -17.84 18.59 -22.32
C LEU A 538 -19.18 18.14 -21.72
N THR A 539 -19.87 19.04 -21.01
CA THR A 539 -21.19 18.75 -20.42
C THR A 539 -22.25 18.65 -21.51
N GLU A 540 -22.28 19.60 -22.45
CA GLU A 540 -23.18 19.55 -23.60
C GLU A 540 -22.94 18.31 -24.46
N LEU A 541 -21.67 17.98 -24.73
CA LEU A 541 -21.33 16.75 -25.45
C LEU A 541 -21.86 15.52 -24.73
N ARG A 542 -21.69 15.43 -23.41
CA ARG A 542 -22.18 14.30 -22.62
C ARG A 542 -23.70 14.14 -22.73
N GLU A 543 -24.46 15.24 -22.63
CA GLU A 543 -25.92 15.24 -22.79
C GLU A 543 -26.34 14.76 -24.19
N ARG A 544 -25.66 15.25 -25.23
CA ARG A 544 -25.89 14.81 -26.63
C ARG A 544 -25.62 13.33 -26.82
N VAL A 545 -24.53 12.80 -26.26
CA VAL A 545 -24.20 11.38 -26.35
C VAL A 545 -25.21 10.53 -25.55
N GLN A 546 -25.63 10.98 -24.36
CA GLN A 546 -26.65 10.29 -23.58
C GLN A 546 -28.01 10.24 -24.29
N GLU A 547 -28.42 11.30 -24.98
CA GLU A 547 -29.63 11.28 -25.80
C GLU A 547 -29.49 10.34 -27.00
N PHE A 548 -28.33 10.38 -27.67
CA PHE A 548 -28.03 9.45 -28.76
C PHE A 548 -28.10 7.99 -28.28
N THR A 549 -27.45 7.64 -27.17
CA THR A 549 -27.41 6.25 -26.69
C THR A 549 -28.77 5.78 -26.21
N ARG A 550 -29.57 6.65 -25.58
CA ARG A 550 -30.97 6.35 -25.22
C ARG A 550 -31.83 6.02 -26.44
N ARG A 551 -31.63 6.74 -27.55
CA ARG A 551 -32.40 6.58 -28.78
C ARG A 551 -31.93 5.39 -29.62
N GLU A 552 -30.63 5.24 -29.80
CA GLU A 552 -30.03 4.31 -30.77
C GLU A 552 -29.53 3.01 -30.15
N ILE A 553 -29.13 3.03 -28.87
CA ILE A 553 -28.61 1.88 -28.13
C ILE A 553 -29.46 1.62 -26.87
N PRO A 554 -30.79 1.44 -26.99
CA PRO A 554 -31.60 1.02 -25.84
C PRO A 554 -31.19 -0.40 -25.38
N ASP A 555 -31.59 -0.77 -24.16
CA ASP A 555 -31.24 -2.05 -23.55
C ASP A 555 -31.55 -3.27 -24.45
N SER A 556 -32.63 -3.21 -25.24
CA SER A 556 -33.00 -4.26 -26.19
C SER A 556 -31.97 -4.45 -27.31
N VAL A 557 -31.39 -3.37 -27.82
CA VAL A 557 -30.31 -3.43 -28.82
C VAL A 557 -29.03 -3.95 -28.19
N ALA A 558 -28.68 -3.47 -27.00
CA ALA A 558 -27.50 -3.94 -26.28
C ALA A 558 -27.58 -5.43 -25.93
N LEU A 559 -28.75 -5.91 -25.47
CA LEU A 559 -28.99 -7.33 -25.16
C LEU A 559 -28.93 -8.20 -26.42
N LYS A 560 -29.62 -7.78 -27.49
CA LYS A 560 -29.60 -8.52 -28.77
C LYS A 560 -28.19 -8.63 -29.33
N THR A 561 -27.42 -7.54 -29.27
CA THR A 561 -26.02 -7.49 -29.72
C THR A 561 -25.14 -8.52 -28.99
N ASP A 562 -25.32 -8.68 -27.68
CA ASP A 562 -24.60 -9.67 -26.86
C ASP A 562 -25.04 -11.11 -27.15
N GLN A 563 -26.35 -11.36 -27.25
CA GLN A 563 -26.93 -12.68 -27.51
C GLN A 563 -26.55 -13.22 -28.89
N ASP A 564 -26.77 -12.41 -29.93
CA ASP A 564 -26.44 -12.76 -31.32
C ASP A 564 -24.92 -12.77 -31.56
N ASN A 565 -24.16 -12.23 -30.59
CA ASN A 565 -22.73 -11.95 -30.72
C ASN A 565 -22.43 -11.21 -32.04
N ALA A 566 -23.25 -10.23 -32.45
CA ALA A 566 -23.13 -9.56 -33.74
C ALA A 566 -23.30 -8.03 -33.63
N PHE A 567 -22.35 -7.28 -34.19
CA PHE A 567 -22.42 -5.82 -34.20
C PHE A 567 -23.58 -5.31 -35.07
N PRO A 568 -24.38 -4.32 -34.61
CA PRO A 568 -25.39 -3.69 -35.45
C PRO A 568 -24.73 -2.75 -36.48
N ASN A 569 -24.37 -3.27 -37.67
CA ASN A 569 -23.57 -2.52 -38.66
C ASN A 569 -24.16 -1.17 -39.10
N SER A 570 -25.48 -0.98 -39.06
CA SER A 570 -26.10 0.34 -39.33
C SER A 570 -25.72 1.42 -38.31
N MET A 571 -25.17 1.03 -37.15
CA MET A 571 -24.69 1.96 -36.12
C MET A 571 -23.49 2.79 -36.57
N TRP A 572 -22.66 2.28 -37.49
CA TRP A 572 -21.49 3.02 -37.98
C TRP A 572 -21.86 4.34 -38.65
N GLN A 573 -22.85 4.31 -39.56
CA GLN A 573 -23.34 5.52 -40.20
C GLN A 573 -23.95 6.49 -39.19
N LYS A 574 -24.70 5.98 -38.20
CA LYS A 574 -25.26 6.82 -37.12
C LYS A 574 -24.19 7.49 -36.27
N PHE A 575 -23.11 6.78 -35.95
CA PHE A 575 -21.96 7.37 -35.25
C PHE A 575 -21.24 8.42 -36.11
N GLY A 576 -21.14 8.20 -37.43
CA GLY A 576 -20.56 9.16 -38.35
C GLY A 576 -21.40 10.43 -38.49
N GLU A 577 -22.71 10.30 -38.67
CA GLU A 577 -23.66 11.42 -38.71
C GLU A 577 -23.67 12.24 -37.41
N ALA A 578 -23.49 11.58 -36.26
CA ALA A 578 -23.34 12.24 -34.96
C ALA A 578 -21.96 12.87 -34.73
N GLY A 579 -20.98 12.63 -35.61
CA GLY A 579 -19.60 13.13 -35.52
C GLY A 579 -18.70 12.36 -34.53
N PHE A 580 -19.19 11.29 -33.92
CA PHE A 580 -18.47 10.59 -32.85
C PHE A 580 -17.22 9.85 -33.34
N LEU A 581 -17.20 9.37 -34.58
CA LEU A 581 -16.08 8.60 -35.15
C LEU A 581 -14.82 9.44 -35.39
N GLY A 582 -14.98 10.76 -35.55
CA GLY A 582 -13.90 11.72 -35.84
C GLY A 582 -13.59 12.70 -34.71
N ILE A 583 -13.89 12.35 -33.45
CA ILE A 583 -13.83 13.28 -32.31
C ILE A 583 -12.43 13.91 -32.09
N THR A 584 -11.35 13.18 -32.37
CA THR A 584 -9.96 13.65 -32.30
C THR A 584 -9.34 14.01 -33.64
N ALA A 585 -10.10 13.92 -34.74
CA ALA A 585 -9.61 14.20 -36.09
C ALA A 585 -9.79 15.67 -36.48
N ASP A 586 -8.96 16.14 -37.41
CA ASP A 586 -9.03 17.52 -37.91
C ASP A 586 -10.33 17.76 -38.67
N GLU A 587 -10.87 18.97 -38.56
CA GLU A 587 -12.09 19.39 -39.27
C GLU A 587 -11.92 19.28 -40.80
N GLU A 588 -10.70 19.44 -41.33
CA GLU A 588 -10.41 19.33 -42.77
C GLU A 588 -10.73 17.94 -43.35
N PHE A 589 -10.76 16.90 -42.50
CA PHE A 589 -11.14 15.54 -42.88
C PHE A 589 -12.55 15.15 -42.39
N GLY A 590 -13.32 16.10 -41.85
CA GLY A 590 -14.67 15.90 -41.31
C GLY A 590 -14.72 15.55 -39.82
N GLY A 591 -13.61 15.71 -39.09
CA GLY A 591 -13.55 15.51 -37.64
C GLY A 591 -14.09 16.70 -36.83
N LEU A 592 -14.09 16.56 -35.50
CA LEU A 592 -14.57 17.59 -34.57
C LEU A 592 -13.45 18.29 -33.78
N ALA A 593 -12.20 17.80 -33.89
CA ALA A 593 -11.03 18.36 -33.23
C ALA A 593 -11.19 18.68 -31.72
N MET A 594 -11.92 17.85 -30.95
CA MET A 594 -12.27 18.14 -29.55
C MET A 594 -11.31 17.55 -28.50
N GLY A 595 -10.29 16.81 -28.93
CA GLY A 595 -9.26 16.27 -28.01
C GLY A 595 -9.70 15.02 -27.25
N TYR A 596 -8.86 14.58 -26.30
CA TYR A 596 -9.00 13.30 -25.63
C TYR A 596 -10.02 13.33 -24.47
N GLN A 597 -10.27 14.50 -23.86
CA GLN A 597 -11.34 14.64 -22.87
C GLN A 597 -12.72 14.35 -23.50
N ALA A 598 -13.00 14.97 -24.65
CA ALA A 598 -14.23 14.74 -25.39
C ALA A 598 -14.35 13.28 -25.85
N HIS A 599 -13.24 12.68 -26.30
CA HIS A 599 -13.21 11.26 -26.66
C HIS A 599 -13.54 10.34 -25.48
N CYS A 600 -13.02 10.65 -24.27
CA CYS A 600 -13.36 9.91 -23.06
C CYS A 600 -14.86 10.04 -22.71
N VAL A 601 -15.48 11.22 -22.88
CA VAL A 601 -16.94 11.41 -22.68
C VAL A 601 -17.74 10.50 -23.61
N VAL A 602 -17.42 10.51 -24.91
CA VAL A 602 -18.13 9.68 -25.89
C VAL A 602 -17.95 8.19 -25.57
N MET A 603 -16.72 7.78 -25.25
CA MET A 603 -16.40 6.39 -24.91
C MET A 603 -17.12 5.91 -23.64
N GLU A 604 -17.16 6.73 -22.60
CA GLU A 604 -17.85 6.43 -21.34
C GLU A 604 -19.35 6.22 -21.57
N GLU A 605 -20.03 7.15 -22.23
CA GLU A 605 -21.48 7.10 -22.39
C GLU A 605 -21.94 6.01 -23.37
N ILE A 606 -21.16 5.72 -24.44
CA ILE A 606 -21.46 4.57 -25.31
C ILE A 606 -21.26 3.26 -24.53
N SER A 607 -20.19 3.15 -23.73
CA SER A 607 -19.90 1.94 -22.94
C SER A 607 -20.92 1.72 -21.81
N ARG A 608 -21.51 2.80 -21.29
CA ARG A 608 -22.63 2.76 -20.35
C ARG A 608 -23.86 2.09 -20.96
N ALA A 609 -24.14 2.34 -22.24
CA ALA A 609 -25.23 1.69 -22.95
C ALA A 609 -24.89 0.24 -23.36
N SER A 610 -23.70 0.02 -23.93
CA SER A 610 -23.22 -1.31 -24.31
C SER A 610 -21.70 -1.36 -24.39
N GLY A 611 -21.08 -2.22 -23.57
CA GLY A 611 -19.63 -2.41 -23.55
C GLY A 611 -19.08 -2.84 -24.90
N SER A 612 -19.75 -3.77 -25.59
CA SER A 612 -19.28 -4.31 -26.87
C SER A 612 -19.37 -3.30 -28.02
N ILE A 613 -20.40 -2.47 -28.03
CA ILE A 613 -20.51 -1.39 -29.02
C ILE A 613 -19.45 -0.31 -28.72
N GLY A 614 -19.24 0.04 -27.44
CA GLY A 614 -18.17 0.94 -27.00
C GLY A 614 -16.77 0.44 -27.41
N LEU A 615 -16.48 -0.84 -27.24
CA LEU A 615 -15.21 -1.42 -27.65
C LEU A 615 -14.98 -1.34 -29.17
N SER A 616 -16.02 -1.60 -29.95
CA SER A 616 -15.94 -1.51 -31.42
C SER A 616 -15.70 -0.07 -31.87
N TYR A 617 -16.42 0.88 -31.25
CA TYR A 617 -16.21 2.32 -31.42
C TYR A 617 -14.77 2.73 -31.09
N ALA A 618 -14.22 2.25 -29.96
CA ALA A 618 -12.85 2.56 -29.55
C ALA A 618 -11.81 2.02 -30.54
N ALA A 619 -11.99 0.77 -31.04
CA ALA A 619 -11.12 0.21 -32.06
C ALA A 619 -11.11 1.04 -33.35
N HIS A 620 -12.25 1.59 -33.74
CA HIS A 620 -12.36 2.45 -34.92
C HIS A 620 -11.77 3.84 -34.68
N SER A 621 -12.32 4.59 -33.72
CA SER A 621 -12.00 6.00 -33.49
C SER A 621 -10.59 6.20 -32.91
N GLN A 622 -10.15 5.32 -32.01
CA GLN A 622 -8.85 5.45 -31.35
C GLN A 622 -7.77 4.60 -32.03
N LEU A 623 -8.01 3.31 -32.29
CA LEU A 623 -6.92 2.46 -32.81
C LEU A 623 -6.66 2.69 -34.30
N CYS A 624 -7.66 3.10 -35.08
CA CYS A 624 -7.52 3.35 -36.51
C CYS A 624 -7.44 4.84 -36.85
N VAL A 625 -8.52 5.60 -36.60
CA VAL A 625 -8.63 7.01 -37.00
C VAL A 625 -7.55 7.86 -36.33
N ASN A 626 -7.38 7.78 -35.00
CA ASN A 626 -6.35 8.54 -34.30
C ASN A 626 -4.92 8.15 -34.74
N GLN A 627 -4.65 6.87 -35.00
CA GLN A 627 -3.33 6.45 -35.50
C GLN A 627 -3.01 6.98 -36.90
N LEU A 628 -4.00 7.04 -37.80
CA LEU A 628 -3.87 7.68 -39.11
C LEU A 628 -3.69 9.20 -38.97
N MET A 629 -4.39 9.84 -38.03
CA MET A 629 -4.22 11.26 -37.75
C MET A 629 -2.80 11.59 -37.25
N LEU A 630 -2.25 10.77 -36.36
CA LEU A 630 -0.93 11.00 -35.77
C LEU A 630 0.22 10.69 -36.75
N ASN A 631 0.09 9.63 -37.55
CA ASN A 631 1.21 9.05 -38.29
C ASN A 631 1.07 9.07 -39.82
N GLY A 632 -0.13 9.40 -40.32
CA GLY A 632 -0.41 9.44 -41.75
C GLY A 632 0.22 10.65 -42.44
N SER A 633 0.64 10.46 -43.70
CA SER A 633 0.92 11.58 -44.60
C SER A 633 -0.36 12.31 -45.00
N ASP A 634 -0.27 13.55 -45.47
CA ASP A 634 -1.46 14.30 -45.93
C ASP A 634 -2.25 13.54 -47.01
N ALA A 635 -1.56 12.84 -47.91
CA ALA A 635 -2.18 12.00 -48.93
C ALA A 635 -2.90 10.77 -48.33
N GLN A 636 -2.31 10.11 -47.34
CA GLN A 636 -2.96 8.99 -46.64
C GLN A 636 -4.19 9.48 -45.86
N LYS A 637 -4.08 10.61 -45.16
CA LYS A 637 -5.17 11.23 -44.40
C LYS A 637 -6.35 11.57 -45.31
N ALA A 638 -6.10 12.28 -46.40
CA ALA A 638 -7.12 12.64 -47.38
C ALA A 638 -7.79 11.41 -48.03
N LYS A 639 -7.05 10.32 -48.21
CA LYS A 639 -7.56 9.08 -48.81
C LYS A 639 -8.45 8.26 -47.87
N TYR A 640 -8.02 8.06 -46.62
CA TYR A 640 -8.65 7.08 -45.71
C TYR A 640 -9.59 7.70 -44.67
N LEU A 641 -9.31 8.90 -44.15
CA LEU A 641 -10.07 9.44 -43.03
C LEU A 641 -11.52 9.79 -43.35
N PRO A 642 -11.87 10.40 -44.51
CA PRO A 642 -13.27 10.78 -44.77
C PRO A 642 -14.25 9.59 -44.76
N GLY A 643 -13.85 8.44 -45.33
CA GLY A 643 -14.64 7.21 -45.32
C GLY A 643 -14.80 6.62 -43.91
N LEU A 644 -13.74 6.66 -43.11
CA LEU A 644 -13.76 6.19 -41.72
C LEU A 644 -14.58 7.13 -40.80
N ILE A 645 -14.46 8.44 -40.97
CA ILE A 645 -15.16 9.42 -40.12
C ILE A 645 -16.66 9.46 -40.40
N SER A 646 -17.06 9.31 -41.67
CA SER A 646 -18.47 9.22 -42.05
C SER A 646 -19.13 7.89 -41.66
N GLY A 647 -18.35 6.87 -41.26
CA GLY A 647 -18.86 5.54 -40.92
C GLY A 647 -19.24 4.69 -42.14
N GLN A 648 -18.84 5.10 -43.35
CA GLN A 648 -18.97 4.27 -44.55
C GLN A 648 -17.97 3.13 -44.57
N GLU A 649 -16.77 3.38 -44.03
CA GLU A 649 -15.73 2.38 -43.83
C GLU A 649 -15.54 2.09 -42.34
N ILE A 650 -15.07 0.88 -42.04
CA ILE A 650 -14.80 0.41 -40.68
C ILE A 650 -13.29 0.23 -40.50
N GLY A 651 -12.76 0.77 -39.41
CA GLY A 651 -11.35 0.71 -39.05
C GLY A 651 -11.04 -0.38 -38.03
N ALA A 652 -9.85 -0.98 -38.17
CA ALA A 652 -9.25 -1.85 -37.15
C ALA A 652 -7.73 -1.64 -37.07
N LEU A 653 -7.13 -2.25 -36.04
CA LEU A 653 -5.68 -2.30 -35.85
C LEU A 653 -5.26 -3.72 -35.51
N ALA A 654 -4.20 -4.20 -36.17
CA ALA A 654 -3.69 -5.56 -36.04
C ALA A 654 -2.21 -5.59 -35.65
N MET A 655 -1.96 -5.77 -34.35
CA MET A 655 -0.62 -5.95 -33.78
C MET A 655 -0.38 -7.37 -33.25
N SER A 656 -1.36 -7.93 -32.52
CA SER A 656 -1.22 -9.16 -31.75
C SER A 656 -1.25 -10.42 -32.61
N GLU A 657 -0.55 -11.46 -32.16
CA GLU A 657 -0.46 -12.78 -32.78
C GLU A 657 -0.61 -13.88 -31.72
N HIS A 658 -0.85 -15.13 -32.15
CA HIS A 658 -0.91 -16.29 -31.25
C HIS A 658 0.30 -16.39 -30.31
N SER A 659 1.50 -16.08 -30.81
CA SER A 659 2.74 -16.09 -30.01
C SER A 659 3.16 -14.72 -29.47
N ALA A 660 2.43 -13.64 -29.76
CA ALA A 660 2.83 -12.28 -29.44
C ALA A 660 1.63 -11.44 -28.98
N GLY A 661 1.33 -11.48 -27.68
CA GLY A 661 0.36 -10.63 -26.99
C GLY A 661 1.06 -9.56 -26.14
N SER A 662 1.31 -9.85 -24.86
CA SER A 662 2.07 -8.96 -23.96
C SER A 662 3.48 -8.65 -24.45
N ASP A 663 4.13 -9.61 -25.12
CA ASP A 663 5.39 -9.41 -25.85
C ASP A 663 5.12 -9.14 -27.34
N VAL A 664 4.43 -8.02 -27.63
CA VAL A 664 4.01 -7.66 -28.99
C VAL A 664 5.20 -7.50 -29.96
N VAL A 665 6.40 -7.19 -29.46
CA VAL A 665 7.61 -7.00 -30.27
C VAL A 665 8.13 -8.31 -30.88
N SER A 666 7.77 -9.45 -30.27
CA SER A 666 8.11 -10.80 -30.75
C SER A 666 7.27 -11.30 -31.93
N MET A 667 6.39 -10.45 -32.48
CA MET A 667 5.58 -10.75 -33.67
C MET A 667 6.41 -11.34 -34.82
N LYS A 668 5.83 -12.31 -35.53
CA LYS A 668 6.49 -13.11 -36.57
C LYS A 668 5.99 -12.81 -37.97
N MET A 669 4.82 -12.20 -38.13
CA MET A 669 4.31 -11.80 -39.44
C MET A 669 5.37 -10.98 -40.19
N THR A 670 5.63 -11.32 -41.44
CA THR A 670 6.69 -10.70 -42.25
C THR A 670 6.10 -9.79 -43.33
N ALA A 671 6.89 -8.79 -43.73
CA ALA A 671 6.62 -7.93 -44.88
C ALA A 671 7.89 -7.90 -45.75
N LYS A 672 7.89 -8.64 -46.84
CA LYS A 672 9.04 -8.74 -47.75
C LYS A 672 8.98 -7.64 -48.80
N GLU A 673 10.05 -6.88 -48.95
CA GLU A 673 10.16 -5.86 -49.99
C GLU A 673 10.13 -6.49 -51.38
N VAL A 674 9.32 -5.91 -52.28
CA VAL A 674 9.16 -6.27 -53.69
C VAL A 674 9.10 -5.00 -54.52
N ASP A 675 9.09 -5.13 -55.85
CA ASP A 675 8.93 -3.96 -56.71
C ASP A 675 7.60 -3.24 -56.42
N GLY A 676 7.67 -1.93 -56.21
CA GLY A 676 6.52 -1.09 -55.88
C GLY A 676 5.96 -1.19 -54.44
N GLY A 677 6.45 -2.07 -53.57
CA GLY A 677 5.90 -2.21 -52.22
C GLY A 677 6.37 -3.41 -51.41
N TYR A 678 5.44 -4.02 -50.66
CA TYR A 678 5.71 -5.12 -49.74
C TYR A 678 4.69 -6.24 -49.90
N VAL A 679 5.13 -7.48 -49.69
CA VAL A 679 4.25 -8.64 -49.60
C VAL A 679 4.19 -9.12 -48.15
N LEU A 680 2.99 -9.10 -47.57
CA LEU A 680 2.71 -9.44 -46.18
C LEU A 680 2.30 -10.92 -46.07
N ASN A 681 2.94 -11.64 -45.14
CA ASN A 681 2.67 -13.05 -44.87
C ASN A 681 2.62 -13.34 -43.38
N GLY A 682 1.54 -14.00 -42.94
CA GLY A 682 1.36 -14.46 -41.56
C GLY A 682 -0.08 -14.35 -41.07
N THR A 683 -0.25 -14.38 -39.74
CA THR A 683 -1.55 -14.33 -39.09
C THR A 683 -1.57 -13.30 -37.98
N LYS A 684 -2.70 -12.61 -37.79
CA LYS A 684 -2.98 -11.76 -36.64
C LYS A 684 -4.14 -12.34 -35.84
N MET A 685 -4.13 -12.14 -34.52
CA MET A 685 -5.08 -12.76 -33.60
C MET A 685 -5.65 -11.73 -32.64
N TRP A 686 -6.91 -11.90 -32.25
CA TRP A 686 -7.64 -11.02 -31.33
C TRP A 686 -7.95 -9.63 -31.92
N ILE A 687 -8.19 -9.53 -33.22
CA ILE A 687 -8.36 -8.23 -33.89
C ILE A 687 -9.82 -7.78 -33.81
N THR A 688 -10.08 -6.80 -32.94
CA THR A 688 -11.37 -6.10 -32.86
C THR A 688 -11.69 -5.38 -34.16
N ASN A 689 -12.95 -5.46 -34.59
CA ASN A 689 -13.48 -5.06 -35.90
C ASN A 689 -12.86 -5.79 -37.09
N GLY A 690 -11.85 -6.65 -36.90
CA GLY A 690 -11.11 -7.31 -37.98
C GLY A 690 -12.01 -8.00 -39.03
N PRO A 691 -13.06 -8.75 -38.64
CA PRO A 691 -13.96 -9.37 -39.60
C PRO A 691 -14.75 -8.43 -40.52
N ASP A 692 -14.98 -7.18 -40.10
CA ASP A 692 -15.81 -6.20 -40.81
C ASP A 692 -15.02 -4.99 -41.31
N ALA A 693 -13.75 -4.88 -40.92
CA ALA A 693 -12.92 -3.73 -41.21
C ALA A 693 -12.62 -3.63 -42.70
N HIS A 694 -12.78 -2.43 -43.24
CA HIS A 694 -12.40 -2.05 -44.59
C HIS A 694 -10.94 -1.59 -44.64
N THR A 695 -10.48 -0.94 -43.57
CA THR A 695 -9.11 -0.44 -43.43
C THR A 695 -8.50 -0.96 -42.12
N ILE A 696 -7.35 -1.64 -42.21
CA ILE A 696 -6.64 -2.18 -41.04
C ILE A 696 -5.21 -1.63 -40.99
N ILE A 697 -4.80 -1.11 -39.83
CA ILE A 697 -3.39 -0.78 -39.56
C ILE A 697 -2.69 -2.06 -39.09
N VAL A 698 -1.80 -2.63 -39.90
CA VAL A 698 -1.12 -3.90 -39.65
C VAL A 698 0.35 -3.68 -39.32
N TYR A 699 0.83 -4.29 -38.24
CA TYR A 699 2.26 -4.30 -37.89
C TYR A 699 2.93 -5.60 -38.33
N ALA A 700 4.01 -5.50 -39.10
CA ALA A 700 4.76 -6.65 -39.60
C ALA A 700 6.28 -6.41 -39.58
N LYS A 701 7.06 -7.50 -39.61
CA LYS A 701 8.52 -7.47 -39.64
C LYS A 701 9.03 -7.30 -41.07
N THR A 702 9.59 -6.14 -41.37
CA THR A 702 10.39 -5.88 -42.58
C THR A 702 11.83 -6.35 -42.42
N THR A 703 12.33 -6.44 -41.19
CA THR A 703 13.63 -7.02 -40.86
C THR A 703 13.48 -7.95 -39.66
N PRO A 704 13.18 -9.25 -39.85
CA PRO A 704 12.83 -10.18 -38.77
C PRO A 704 13.86 -10.22 -37.62
N ASP A 705 15.14 -10.18 -37.95
CA ASP A 705 16.24 -10.30 -36.97
C ASP A 705 16.54 -9.00 -36.20
N ALA A 706 15.93 -7.87 -36.57
CA ALA A 706 16.20 -6.56 -35.96
C ALA A 706 15.32 -6.23 -34.73
N ALA A 707 14.65 -7.23 -34.15
CA ALA A 707 13.76 -7.08 -32.99
C ALA A 707 12.76 -5.89 -33.17
N SER A 708 12.66 -4.97 -32.21
CA SER A 708 11.76 -3.81 -32.30
C SER A 708 12.08 -2.85 -33.45
N LYS A 709 13.35 -2.81 -33.89
CA LYS A 709 13.82 -1.96 -34.99
C LYS A 709 13.51 -2.56 -36.36
N GLY A 710 12.94 -3.76 -36.41
CA GLY A 710 12.57 -4.44 -37.66
C GLY A 710 11.08 -4.39 -37.99
N ILE A 711 10.28 -3.63 -37.23
CA ILE A 711 8.82 -3.58 -37.37
C ILE A 711 8.43 -2.35 -38.20
N THR A 712 7.47 -2.52 -39.11
CA THR A 712 6.85 -1.47 -39.92
C THR A 712 5.32 -1.55 -39.80
N ALA A 713 4.65 -0.40 -39.83
CA ALA A 713 3.19 -0.31 -39.84
C ALA A 713 2.69 -0.08 -41.28
N PHE A 714 1.60 -0.75 -41.64
CA PHE A 714 1.03 -0.76 -43.00
C PHE A 714 -0.46 -0.46 -42.94
N ILE A 715 -0.97 0.30 -43.90
CA ILE A 715 -2.41 0.49 -44.12
C ILE A 715 -2.88 -0.57 -45.11
N VAL A 716 -3.72 -1.49 -44.67
CA VAL A 716 -4.24 -2.58 -45.51
C VAL A 716 -5.74 -2.39 -45.79
N PRO A 717 -6.12 -2.06 -47.04
CA PRO A 717 -7.52 -2.01 -47.46
C PRO A 717 -8.03 -3.43 -47.79
N THR A 718 -8.80 -4.02 -46.88
CA THR A 718 -9.17 -5.44 -46.89
C THR A 718 -9.98 -5.88 -48.11
N THR A 719 -10.78 -4.97 -48.67
CA THR A 719 -11.69 -5.25 -49.80
C THR A 719 -10.99 -5.29 -51.15
N SER A 720 -9.77 -4.75 -51.26
CA SER A 720 -9.01 -4.65 -52.51
C SER A 720 -7.72 -5.49 -52.51
N CYS A 721 -7.37 -6.10 -51.38
CA CYS A 721 -6.18 -6.93 -51.22
C CYS A 721 -6.49 -8.41 -51.44
N ASN A 722 -5.97 -8.99 -52.54
CA ASN A 722 -5.93 -10.44 -52.72
C ASN A 722 -5.08 -11.10 -51.63
N GLY A 723 -5.53 -12.24 -51.10
CA GLY A 723 -4.79 -13.01 -50.09
C GLY A 723 -5.10 -12.65 -48.63
N PHE A 724 -5.89 -11.60 -48.38
CA PHE A 724 -6.45 -11.31 -47.06
C PHE A 724 -7.69 -12.15 -46.82
N SER A 725 -7.79 -12.77 -45.65
CA SER A 725 -8.99 -13.50 -45.23
C SER A 725 -9.17 -13.51 -43.71
N VAL A 726 -10.39 -13.78 -43.27
CA VAL A 726 -10.75 -13.93 -41.86
C VAL A 726 -10.91 -15.44 -41.61
N SER A 727 -10.03 -16.02 -40.80
CA SER A 727 -10.06 -17.46 -40.48
C SER A 727 -11.33 -17.81 -39.69
N ARG A 728 -11.59 -17.05 -38.62
CA ARG A 728 -12.80 -17.20 -37.80
C ARG A 728 -13.07 -15.95 -36.96
N LYS A 729 -14.34 -15.78 -36.62
CA LYS A 729 -14.78 -14.91 -35.54
C LYS A 729 -14.72 -15.67 -34.21
N LEU A 730 -14.35 -14.96 -33.14
CA LEU A 730 -14.12 -15.56 -31.82
C LEU A 730 -15.38 -15.50 -30.95
N ASP A 731 -15.64 -16.60 -30.23
CA ASP A 731 -16.70 -16.70 -29.24
C ASP A 731 -16.15 -16.35 -27.86
N LYS A 732 -16.53 -15.18 -27.34
CA LYS A 732 -15.91 -14.56 -26.15
C LYS A 732 -16.84 -14.61 -24.94
N LEU A 733 -16.25 -14.56 -23.74
CA LEU A 733 -16.95 -14.44 -22.47
C LEU A 733 -17.86 -13.21 -22.43
N GLY A 734 -17.28 -12.03 -22.69
CA GLY A 734 -17.98 -10.76 -22.79
C GLY A 734 -17.52 -9.99 -24.01
N MET A 735 -18.00 -8.75 -24.12
CA MET A 735 -17.84 -7.89 -25.28
C MET A 735 -18.37 -8.57 -26.55
N ARG A 736 -19.42 -9.39 -26.39
CA ARG A 736 -20.09 -10.11 -27.48
C ARG A 736 -20.85 -9.10 -28.33
N GLY A 737 -20.72 -9.24 -29.65
CA GLY A 737 -21.17 -8.24 -30.61
C GLY A 737 -20.13 -7.19 -30.97
N SER A 738 -18.99 -7.12 -30.27
CA SER A 738 -17.78 -6.55 -30.86
C SER A 738 -17.09 -7.64 -31.66
N ASN A 739 -17.08 -7.55 -32.98
CA ASN A 739 -16.57 -8.63 -33.81
C ASN A 739 -15.05 -8.72 -33.67
N THR A 740 -14.53 -9.84 -33.13
CA THR A 740 -13.09 -10.08 -32.98
C THR A 740 -12.71 -11.28 -33.81
N GLY A 741 -11.66 -11.15 -34.63
CA GLY A 741 -11.26 -12.17 -35.59
C GLY A 741 -9.80 -12.58 -35.54
N GLU A 742 -9.55 -13.75 -36.10
CA GLU A 742 -8.24 -14.20 -36.56
C GLU A 742 -8.09 -13.84 -38.05
N LEU A 743 -7.06 -13.07 -38.38
CA LEU A 743 -6.80 -12.58 -39.73
C LEU A 743 -5.63 -13.33 -40.36
N VAL A 744 -5.76 -13.68 -41.63
CA VAL A 744 -4.75 -14.40 -42.41
C VAL A 744 -4.32 -13.53 -43.59
N PHE A 745 -3.01 -13.40 -43.76
CA PHE A 745 -2.38 -12.68 -44.85
C PHE A 745 -1.52 -13.69 -45.61
N SER A 746 -1.96 -14.04 -46.83
CA SER A 746 -1.25 -14.95 -47.73
C SER A 746 -0.85 -14.19 -48.99
N ASP A 747 0.42 -13.81 -49.09
CA ASP A 747 0.96 -13.01 -50.18
C ASP A 747 0.20 -11.71 -50.45
N VAL A 748 -0.20 -11.00 -49.39
CA VAL A 748 -0.92 -9.73 -49.50
C VAL A 748 0.03 -8.63 -49.95
N PHE A 749 -0.15 -8.14 -51.18
CA PHE A 749 0.60 -6.98 -51.68
C PHE A 749 0.08 -5.67 -51.07
N VAL A 750 1.00 -4.88 -50.53
CA VAL A 750 0.76 -3.55 -49.97
C VAL A 750 1.72 -2.57 -50.66
N PRO A 751 1.22 -1.53 -51.34
CA PRO A 751 2.06 -0.62 -52.09
C PRO A 751 2.89 0.28 -51.14
N ALA A 752 4.01 0.82 -51.62
CA ALA A 752 4.94 1.60 -50.79
C ALA A 752 4.28 2.83 -50.15
N GLU A 753 3.32 3.47 -50.81
CA GLU A 753 2.57 4.61 -50.26
C GLU A 753 1.65 4.24 -49.09
N ASN A 754 1.42 2.95 -48.83
CA ASN A 754 0.63 2.46 -47.70
C ASN A 754 1.49 2.11 -46.47
N VAL A 755 2.79 2.38 -46.49
CA VAL A 755 3.62 2.37 -45.28
C VAL A 755 3.20 3.55 -44.38
N LEU A 756 2.77 3.26 -43.15
CA LEU A 756 2.37 4.27 -42.17
C LEU A 756 3.62 4.71 -41.36
N GLY A 757 3.99 5.97 -41.48
CA GLY A 757 5.24 6.51 -40.93
C GLY A 757 6.45 6.12 -41.78
N HIS A 758 7.43 5.42 -41.19
CA HIS A 758 8.65 5.01 -41.89
C HIS A 758 8.95 3.53 -41.71
N VAL A 759 9.59 2.94 -42.72
CA VAL A 759 10.11 1.56 -42.68
C VAL A 759 11.00 1.39 -41.44
N ASN A 760 10.86 0.25 -40.76
CA ASN A 760 11.61 -0.12 -39.55
C ASN A 760 11.37 0.82 -38.35
N ARG A 761 10.36 1.70 -38.42
CA ARG A 761 9.94 2.61 -37.34
C ARG A 761 8.51 2.34 -36.85
N GLY A 762 7.94 1.18 -37.17
CA GLY A 762 6.60 0.77 -36.73
C GLY A 762 6.45 0.68 -35.20
N VAL A 763 7.52 0.33 -34.46
CA VAL A 763 7.46 0.37 -32.98
C VAL A 763 7.23 1.78 -32.44
N ARG A 764 7.69 2.82 -33.14
CA ARG A 764 7.44 4.21 -32.74
C ARG A 764 5.96 4.54 -32.92
N VAL A 765 5.39 4.22 -34.08
CA VAL A 765 3.96 4.37 -34.39
C VAL A 765 3.10 3.64 -33.36
N LEU A 766 3.49 2.41 -32.99
CA LEU A 766 2.83 1.62 -31.96
C LEU A 766 2.85 2.34 -30.60
N MET A 767 4.02 2.77 -30.13
CA MET A 767 4.17 3.39 -28.81
C MET A 767 3.54 4.78 -28.73
N GLU A 768 3.53 5.54 -29.83
CA GLU A 768 2.91 6.87 -29.87
C GLU A 768 1.39 6.81 -29.69
N GLY A 769 0.73 5.76 -30.21
CA GLY A 769 -0.70 5.50 -30.07
C GLY A 769 -1.11 4.72 -28.82
N LEU A 770 -0.26 3.80 -28.32
CA LEU A 770 -0.63 2.87 -27.24
C LEU A 770 -0.94 3.57 -25.90
N ASP A 771 -0.26 4.66 -25.59
CA ASP A 771 -0.56 5.42 -24.36
C ASP A 771 -1.91 6.15 -24.46
N LEU A 772 -2.24 6.71 -25.63
CA LEU A 772 -3.52 7.35 -25.87
C LEU A 772 -4.66 6.32 -25.97
N GLU A 773 -4.40 5.16 -26.55
CA GLU A 773 -5.27 3.99 -26.48
C GLU A 773 -5.64 3.68 -25.02
N ARG A 774 -4.66 3.53 -24.14
CA ARG A 774 -4.92 3.23 -22.72
C ARG A 774 -5.75 4.32 -22.04
N LEU A 775 -5.45 5.59 -22.30
CA LEU A 775 -6.23 6.69 -21.75
C LEU A 775 -7.70 6.61 -22.20
N VAL A 776 -7.97 6.58 -23.50
CA VAL A 776 -9.35 6.59 -24.01
C VAL A 776 -10.09 5.31 -23.59
N LEU A 777 -9.44 4.15 -23.65
CA LEU A 777 -10.05 2.89 -23.21
C LEU A 777 -10.26 2.83 -21.69
N SER A 778 -9.62 3.68 -20.88
CA SER A 778 -9.93 3.79 -19.44
C SER A 778 -11.31 4.36 -19.16
N ALA A 779 -11.92 5.07 -20.12
CA ALA A 779 -13.29 5.55 -20.03
C ALA A 779 -14.35 4.44 -20.23
N GLY A 780 -14.01 3.34 -20.91
CA GLY A 780 -14.92 2.20 -21.09
C GLY A 780 -15.36 1.56 -19.76
N PRO A 781 -14.42 1.20 -18.87
CA PRO A 781 -14.72 0.78 -17.50
C PRO A 781 -15.58 1.77 -16.69
N LEU A 782 -15.42 3.08 -16.89
CA LEU A 782 -16.25 4.08 -16.22
C LEU A 782 -17.72 3.95 -16.62
N GLY A 783 -17.98 3.81 -17.93
CA GLY A 783 -19.32 3.60 -18.46
C GLY A 783 -19.96 2.34 -17.88
N LEU A 784 -19.21 1.24 -17.81
CA LEU A 784 -19.69 -0.02 -17.22
C LEU A 784 -19.98 0.10 -15.71
N MET A 785 -19.15 0.83 -14.95
CA MET A 785 -19.41 1.09 -13.53
C MET A 785 -20.66 1.94 -13.32
N GLN A 786 -20.85 2.99 -14.14
CA GLN A 786 -22.04 3.82 -14.09
C GLN A 786 -23.29 3.01 -14.47
N ALA A 787 -23.22 2.17 -15.50
CA ALA A 787 -24.32 1.28 -15.90
C ALA A 787 -24.69 0.27 -14.79
N ALA A 788 -23.69 -0.25 -14.08
CA ALA A 788 -23.91 -1.12 -12.92
C ALA A 788 -24.66 -0.38 -11.82
N LEU A 789 -24.24 0.85 -11.48
CA LEU A 789 -24.91 1.72 -10.50
C LEU A 789 -26.36 2.05 -10.93
N ASP A 790 -26.57 2.37 -12.20
CA ASP A 790 -27.89 2.70 -12.75
C ASP A 790 -28.86 1.51 -12.66
N ALA A 791 -28.36 0.29 -12.80
CA ALA A 791 -29.17 -0.92 -12.66
C ALA A 791 -29.51 -1.22 -11.19
N VAL A 792 -28.55 -1.08 -10.28
CA VAL A 792 -28.74 -1.52 -8.89
C VAL A 792 -29.42 -0.48 -8.00
N LEU A 793 -29.23 0.81 -8.24
CA LEU A 793 -29.79 1.84 -7.37
C LEU A 793 -31.34 1.79 -7.36
N PRO A 794 -32.04 1.78 -8.51
CA PRO A 794 -33.50 1.62 -8.53
C PRO A 794 -33.95 0.27 -7.94
N TYR A 795 -33.23 -0.82 -8.25
CA TYR A 795 -33.57 -2.15 -7.77
C TYR A 795 -33.50 -2.26 -6.25
N THR A 796 -32.41 -1.80 -5.65
CA THR A 796 -32.18 -1.90 -4.20
C THR A 796 -33.16 -1.03 -3.38
N HIS A 797 -33.63 0.08 -3.95
CA HIS A 797 -34.61 0.97 -3.31
C HIS A 797 -36.07 0.50 -3.46
N THR A 798 -36.33 -0.44 -4.38
CA THR A 798 -37.69 -0.99 -4.62
C THR A 798 -37.85 -2.40 -4.08
N ARG A 799 -36.83 -3.26 -4.20
CA ARG A 799 -36.83 -4.64 -3.69
C ARG A 799 -36.85 -4.63 -2.16
N LYS A 800 -37.82 -5.32 -1.57
CA LYS A 800 -37.95 -5.45 -0.11
C LYS A 800 -37.60 -6.86 0.38
N GLN A 801 -36.87 -6.93 1.49
CA GLN A 801 -36.68 -8.11 2.33
C GLN A 801 -36.74 -7.68 3.79
N PHE A 802 -37.20 -8.57 4.68
CA PHE A 802 -37.39 -8.23 6.10
C PHE A 802 -38.24 -6.97 6.33
N GLY A 803 -39.24 -6.74 5.46
CA GLY A 803 -40.20 -5.63 5.58
C GLY A 803 -39.73 -4.26 5.07
N ILE A 804 -38.47 -4.09 4.69
CA ILE A 804 -37.90 -2.80 4.25
C ILE A 804 -37.18 -2.92 2.88
N PRO A 805 -37.01 -1.82 2.13
CA PRO A 805 -36.13 -1.80 0.96
C PRO A 805 -34.72 -2.29 1.33
N ILE A 806 -34.12 -3.14 0.49
CA ILE A 806 -32.81 -3.72 0.79
C ILE A 806 -31.70 -2.65 0.85
N ALA A 807 -31.89 -1.49 0.20
CA ALA A 807 -31.03 -0.32 0.31
C ALA A 807 -30.88 0.25 1.73
N HIS A 808 -31.77 -0.11 2.67
CA HIS A 808 -31.67 0.33 4.07
C HIS A 808 -30.86 -0.62 4.96
N ASN A 809 -30.43 -1.77 4.42
CA ASN A 809 -29.55 -2.68 5.15
C ASN A 809 -28.10 -2.15 5.09
N GLN A 810 -27.43 -2.06 6.23
CA GLN A 810 -26.09 -1.45 6.34
C GLN A 810 -25.05 -2.08 5.40
N LEU A 811 -25.08 -3.41 5.20
CA LEU A 811 -24.16 -4.09 4.27
C LEU A 811 -24.42 -3.74 2.80
N VAL A 812 -25.67 -3.47 2.43
CA VAL A 812 -26.03 -3.00 1.08
C VAL A 812 -25.58 -1.56 0.91
N GLN A 813 -25.76 -0.71 1.92
CA GLN A 813 -25.29 0.68 1.91
C GLN A 813 -23.77 0.75 1.76
N ALA A 814 -23.03 -0.11 2.48
CA ALA A 814 -21.58 -0.22 2.37
C ALA A 814 -21.17 -0.56 0.93
N LYS A 815 -21.79 -1.58 0.32
CA LYS A 815 -21.52 -1.92 -1.10
C LYS A 815 -21.84 -0.78 -2.06
N LEU A 816 -22.97 -0.12 -1.91
CA LEU A 816 -23.33 1.02 -2.77
C LEU A 816 -22.33 2.19 -2.61
N ALA A 817 -21.86 2.45 -1.39
CA ALA A 817 -20.84 3.46 -1.11
C ALA A 817 -19.49 3.08 -1.75
N ASP A 818 -19.08 1.82 -1.65
CA ASP A 818 -17.85 1.31 -2.27
C ASP A 818 -17.95 1.38 -3.79
N MET A 819 -19.07 0.97 -4.39
CA MET A 819 -19.28 1.06 -5.83
C MET A 819 -19.17 2.50 -6.33
N TYR A 820 -19.83 3.44 -5.64
CA TYR A 820 -19.81 4.86 -6.00
C TYR A 820 -18.41 5.46 -5.87
N THR A 821 -17.70 5.19 -4.78
CA THR A 821 -16.36 5.76 -4.55
C THR A 821 -15.33 5.21 -5.53
N LYS A 822 -15.38 3.90 -5.86
CA LYS A 822 -14.55 3.28 -6.90
C LYS A 822 -14.76 3.94 -8.27
N TYR A 823 -16.02 4.18 -8.64
CA TYR A 823 -16.37 4.90 -9.86
C TYR A 823 -15.82 6.33 -9.86
N ARG A 824 -16.10 7.12 -8.80
CA ARG A 824 -15.66 8.52 -8.72
C ARG A 824 -14.14 8.67 -8.71
N ALA A 825 -13.41 7.79 -8.02
CA ALA A 825 -11.95 7.79 -8.03
C ALA A 825 -11.39 7.47 -9.42
N SER A 826 -11.93 6.45 -10.09
CA SER A 826 -11.52 6.06 -11.45
C SER A 826 -11.82 7.14 -12.48
N SER A 827 -12.99 7.78 -12.38
CA SER A 827 -13.43 8.87 -13.25
C SER A 827 -12.52 10.08 -13.08
N SER A 828 -12.26 10.50 -11.83
CA SER A 828 -11.35 11.61 -11.58
C SER A 828 -9.95 11.35 -12.13
N PHE A 829 -9.41 10.14 -11.96
CA PHE A 829 -8.08 9.82 -12.48
C PHE A 829 -8.04 9.89 -14.01
N THR A 830 -9.00 9.24 -14.69
CA THR A 830 -9.10 9.23 -16.16
C THR A 830 -9.22 10.64 -16.73
N TYR A 831 -10.18 11.44 -16.23
CA TYR A 831 -10.40 12.79 -16.73
C TYR A 831 -9.26 13.75 -16.41
N ASN A 832 -8.61 13.62 -15.25
CA ASN A 832 -7.45 14.45 -14.94
C ASN A 832 -6.28 14.16 -15.89
N VAL A 833 -6.06 12.90 -16.27
CA VAL A 833 -5.01 12.54 -17.24
C VAL A 833 -5.37 13.07 -18.64
N ALA A 834 -6.63 12.92 -19.07
CA ALA A 834 -7.08 13.47 -20.34
C ALA A 834 -6.95 15.00 -20.40
N ALA A 835 -7.38 15.69 -19.35
CA ALA A 835 -7.25 17.14 -19.21
C ALA A 835 -5.79 17.58 -19.19
N ALA A 836 -4.90 16.84 -18.53
CA ALA A 836 -3.48 17.15 -18.53
C ALA A 836 -2.88 17.06 -19.93
N ILE A 837 -3.29 16.07 -20.74
CA ILE A 837 -2.83 15.93 -22.12
C ILE A 837 -3.36 17.08 -22.98
N ASP A 838 -4.68 17.31 -23.00
CA ASP A 838 -5.29 18.35 -23.84
C ASP A 838 -4.77 19.74 -23.47
N ASN A 839 -4.73 20.09 -22.17
CA ASN A 839 -4.28 21.41 -21.73
C ASN A 839 -2.78 21.65 -21.95
N SER A 840 -1.99 20.58 -22.18
CA SER A 840 -0.56 20.70 -22.50
C SER A 840 -0.27 20.93 -23.99
N HIS A 841 -1.29 21.04 -24.85
CA HIS A 841 -1.14 21.12 -26.32
C HIS A 841 -0.18 22.20 -26.84
N ASP A 842 -0.13 23.37 -26.20
CA ASP A 842 0.69 24.53 -26.63
C ASP A 842 2.10 24.57 -26.05
N ASP A 843 2.40 23.73 -25.06
CA ASP A 843 3.69 23.72 -24.36
C ASP A 843 4.55 22.55 -24.86
N ALA A 844 5.45 22.83 -25.81
CA ALA A 844 6.35 21.82 -26.36
C ALA A 844 7.29 21.16 -25.33
N ASP A 845 7.50 21.78 -24.16
CA ASP A 845 8.31 21.25 -23.06
C ASP A 845 7.46 20.53 -21.99
N ALA A 846 6.17 20.89 -21.84
CA ALA A 846 5.21 20.24 -20.92
C ALA A 846 4.25 19.22 -21.57
N ALA A 847 4.19 19.13 -22.90
CA ALA A 847 3.39 18.19 -23.69
C ALA A 847 3.90 16.75 -23.60
N GLN A 848 4.03 16.22 -22.38
CA GLN A 848 4.45 14.85 -22.15
C GLN A 848 3.23 14.02 -21.74
N VAL A 849 2.66 13.32 -22.72
CA VAL A 849 1.86 12.12 -22.45
C VAL A 849 2.70 11.21 -21.57
N LYS A 850 2.37 11.17 -20.29
CA LYS A 850 3.07 10.35 -19.31
C LYS A 850 2.56 8.93 -19.41
N THR A 851 3.41 8.04 -19.92
CA THR A 851 3.11 6.62 -20.11
C THR A 851 2.59 5.96 -18.83
N GLN A 852 3.16 6.30 -17.67
CA GLN A 852 2.72 5.77 -16.37
C GLN A 852 1.32 6.24 -15.96
N ASP A 853 0.92 7.46 -16.33
CA ASP A 853 -0.38 8.03 -15.97
C ASP A 853 -1.49 7.40 -16.83
N CYS A 854 -1.24 7.24 -18.14
CA CYS A 854 -2.15 6.55 -19.05
C CYS A 854 -2.29 5.05 -18.71
N ALA A 855 -1.19 4.39 -18.35
CA ALA A 855 -1.23 3.00 -17.88
C ALA A 855 -1.93 2.87 -16.51
N GLY A 856 -1.73 3.87 -15.63
CA GLY A 856 -2.34 3.92 -14.31
C GLY A 856 -3.86 4.11 -14.36
N SER A 857 -4.36 5.00 -15.23
CA SER A 857 -5.80 5.27 -15.33
C SER A 857 -6.58 4.02 -15.73
N ILE A 858 -6.17 3.32 -16.79
CA ILE A 858 -6.84 2.09 -17.24
C ILE A 858 -6.61 0.92 -16.28
N LEU A 859 -5.44 0.80 -15.65
CA LEU A 859 -5.19 -0.22 -14.63
C LEU A 859 -6.21 -0.11 -13.49
N TYR A 860 -6.35 1.10 -12.94
CA TYR A 860 -7.24 1.35 -11.83
C TYR A 860 -8.71 1.20 -12.24
N ALA A 861 -9.12 1.84 -13.34
CA ALA A 861 -10.50 1.82 -13.80
C ALA A 861 -10.97 0.40 -14.17
N ALA A 862 -10.14 -0.41 -14.82
CA ALA A 862 -10.49 -1.77 -15.24
C ALA A 862 -10.74 -2.71 -14.06
N GLU A 863 -9.83 -2.75 -13.08
CA GLU A 863 -9.98 -3.62 -11.90
C GLU A 863 -11.18 -3.19 -11.05
N ARG A 864 -11.39 -1.87 -10.91
CA ARG A 864 -12.57 -1.35 -10.21
C ARG A 864 -13.87 -1.68 -10.94
N ALA A 865 -13.90 -1.66 -12.26
CA ALA A 865 -15.12 -2.03 -13.01
C ALA A 865 -15.52 -3.49 -12.81
N SER A 866 -14.57 -4.43 -12.78
CA SER A 866 -14.87 -5.84 -12.49
C SER A 866 -15.45 -6.02 -11.08
N GLU A 867 -14.89 -5.35 -10.08
CA GLU A 867 -15.40 -5.39 -8.70
C GLU A 867 -16.81 -4.80 -8.60
N VAL A 868 -17.03 -3.62 -9.18
CA VAL A 868 -18.33 -2.94 -9.16
C VAL A 868 -19.39 -3.78 -9.90
N ALA A 869 -19.04 -4.38 -11.03
CA ALA A 869 -19.97 -5.24 -11.76
C ALA A 869 -20.31 -6.52 -10.99
N ALA A 870 -19.34 -7.11 -10.28
CA ALA A 870 -19.56 -8.28 -9.42
C ALA A 870 -20.46 -7.94 -8.22
N ASP A 871 -20.21 -6.79 -7.57
CA ASP A 871 -21.08 -6.27 -6.51
C ASP A 871 -22.49 -5.99 -7.04
N ALA A 872 -22.63 -5.55 -8.29
CA ALA A 872 -23.93 -5.30 -8.88
C ALA A 872 -24.76 -6.58 -9.09
N VAL A 873 -24.11 -7.66 -9.54
CA VAL A 873 -24.72 -9.00 -9.59
C VAL A 873 -25.17 -9.41 -8.18
N GLN A 874 -24.31 -9.26 -7.17
CA GLN A 874 -24.60 -9.64 -5.79
C GLN A 874 -25.78 -8.85 -5.20
N LEU A 875 -25.84 -7.54 -5.44
CA LEU A 875 -26.92 -6.67 -4.94
C LEU A 875 -28.29 -6.99 -5.56
N MET A 876 -28.32 -7.55 -6.77
CA MET A 876 -29.55 -8.03 -7.40
C MET A 876 -29.89 -9.48 -7.03
N GLY A 877 -29.01 -10.17 -6.29
CA GLY A 877 -29.19 -11.54 -5.82
C GLY A 877 -29.46 -12.51 -6.97
N GLY A 878 -30.45 -13.39 -6.81
CA GLY A 878 -30.83 -14.36 -7.85
C GLY A 878 -31.18 -13.69 -9.20
N MET A 879 -31.78 -12.50 -9.20
CA MET A 879 -32.04 -11.77 -10.44
C MET A 879 -30.76 -11.34 -11.14
N GLY A 880 -29.72 -10.95 -10.39
CA GLY A 880 -28.44 -10.52 -10.96
C GLY A 880 -27.70 -11.63 -11.73
N TYR A 881 -28.05 -12.90 -11.47
CA TYR A 881 -27.49 -14.06 -12.15
C TYR A 881 -28.25 -14.44 -13.44
N MET A 882 -29.41 -13.84 -13.66
CA MET A 882 -30.28 -14.07 -14.81
C MET A 882 -29.91 -13.11 -15.96
N ASN A 883 -30.01 -13.56 -17.21
CA ASN A 883 -29.64 -12.76 -18.40
C ASN A 883 -30.69 -11.69 -18.76
N GLU A 884 -31.84 -11.71 -18.07
CA GLU A 884 -32.94 -10.76 -18.18
C GLU A 884 -32.58 -9.37 -17.66
N VAL A 885 -31.52 -9.26 -16.84
CA VAL A 885 -30.97 -8.00 -16.35
C VAL A 885 -29.54 -7.81 -16.85
N PRO A 886 -29.09 -6.55 -17.04
CA PRO A 886 -27.82 -6.29 -17.73
C PRO A 886 -26.57 -6.56 -16.88
N VAL A 887 -26.68 -6.71 -15.56
CA VAL A 887 -25.51 -6.78 -14.65
C VAL A 887 -24.60 -7.98 -14.93
N GLY A 888 -25.16 -9.13 -15.32
CA GLY A 888 -24.36 -10.29 -15.75
C GLY A 888 -23.57 -10.04 -17.03
N ARG A 889 -24.14 -9.29 -18.00
CA ARG A 889 -23.44 -8.83 -19.20
C ARG A 889 -22.33 -7.84 -18.84
N ILE A 890 -22.64 -6.85 -18.00
CA ILE A 890 -21.68 -5.82 -17.56
C ILE A 890 -20.45 -6.46 -16.91
N LEU A 891 -20.62 -7.49 -16.06
CA LEU A 891 -19.51 -8.22 -15.45
C LEU A 891 -18.64 -8.95 -16.50
N ARG A 892 -19.26 -9.64 -17.46
CA ARG A 892 -18.54 -10.32 -18.55
C ARG A 892 -17.76 -9.33 -19.39
N ASP A 893 -18.35 -8.17 -19.68
CA ASP A 893 -17.74 -7.09 -20.47
C ASP A 893 -16.56 -6.46 -19.72
N ALA A 894 -16.75 -6.10 -18.44
CA ALA A 894 -15.74 -5.44 -17.61
C ALA A 894 -14.41 -6.21 -17.57
N LYS A 895 -14.48 -7.54 -17.52
CA LYS A 895 -13.29 -8.39 -17.43
C LYS A 895 -12.32 -8.22 -18.60
N LEU A 896 -12.80 -7.84 -19.80
CA LEU A 896 -11.90 -7.62 -20.95
C LEU A 896 -10.88 -6.52 -20.65
N TYR A 897 -11.27 -5.45 -19.96
CA TYR A 897 -10.42 -4.29 -19.77
C TYR A 897 -9.22 -4.56 -18.85
N GLU A 898 -9.17 -5.68 -18.12
CA GLU A 898 -7.97 -6.12 -17.41
C GLU A 898 -6.95 -6.83 -18.33
N ILE A 899 -7.35 -7.16 -19.57
CA ILE A 899 -6.59 -7.98 -20.52
C ILE A 899 -6.25 -7.18 -21.79
N GLY A 900 -7.24 -6.54 -22.41
CA GLY A 900 -7.09 -5.71 -23.62
C GLY A 900 -6.26 -4.45 -23.35
N ALA A 901 -5.69 -3.82 -24.40
CA ALA A 901 -4.78 -2.65 -24.28
C ALA A 901 -3.54 -2.89 -23.37
N GLY A 902 -3.15 -4.16 -23.23
CA GLY A 902 -2.11 -4.66 -22.32
C GLY A 902 -2.70 -5.05 -20.96
N THR A 903 -2.30 -6.21 -20.45
CA THR A 903 -2.86 -6.74 -19.19
C THR A 903 -2.51 -5.86 -17.99
N SER A 904 -3.23 -6.03 -16.89
CA SER A 904 -2.93 -5.36 -15.62
C SER A 904 -1.46 -5.51 -15.18
N GLU A 905 -0.83 -6.67 -15.43
CA GLU A 905 0.59 -6.92 -15.14
C GLU A 905 1.50 -6.08 -16.02
N VAL A 906 1.18 -5.97 -17.32
CA VAL A 906 1.93 -5.13 -18.26
C VAL A 906 1.85 -3.67 -17.86
N ARG A 907 0.68 -3.19 -17.44
CA ARG A 907 0.49 -1.81 -16.96
C ARG A 907 1.29 -1.55 -15.68
N ARG A 908 1.26 -2.46 -14.71
CA ARG A 908 2.10 -2.40 -13.49
C ARG A 908 3.59 -2.36 -13.83
N MET A 909 4.03 -3.19 -14.77
CA MET A 909 5.41 -3.21 -15.27
C MET A 909 5.78 -1.88 -15.93
N VAL A 910 4.90 -1.29 -16.76
CA VAL A 910 5.13 0.01 -17.41
C VAL A 910 5.33 1.11 -16.37
N ILE A 911 4.45 1.18 -15.35
CA ILE A 911 4.55 2.13 -14.25
C ILE A 911 5.85 1.92 -13.47
N GLY A 912 6.18 0.68 -13.09
CA GLY A 912 7.42 0.37 -12.38
C GLY A 912 8.68 0.73 -13.17
N ARG A 913 8.70 0.50 -14.49
CA ARG A 913 9.80 0.90 -15.37
C ARG A 913 9.93 2.41 -15.50
N ALA A 914 8.82 3.14 -15.52
CA ALA A 914 8.84 4.61 -15.53
C ALA A 914 9.52 5.14 -14.25
N PHE A 915 9.18 4.60 -13.08
CA PHE A 915 9.86 4.97 -11.82
C PHE A 915 11.35 4.59 -11.84
N ASN A 916 11.71 3.40 -12.33
CA ASN A 916 13.12 3.03 -12.45
C ASN A 916 13.93 4.04 -13.27
N LYS A 917 13.36 4.53 -14.37
CA LYS A 917 13.99 5.55 -15.21
C LYS A 917 14.12 6.89 -14.47
N GLU A 918 13.05 7.34 -13.83
CA GLU A 918 13.05 8.60 -13.08
C GLU A 918 14.11 8.63 -11.97
N PHE A 919 14.28 7.51 -11.26
CA PHE A 919 15.27 7.41 -10.18
C PHE A 919 16.69 7.10 -10.65
N ALA A 920 16.88 6.57 -11.86
CA ALA A 920 18.21 6.42 -12.46
C ALA A 920 18.79 7.75 -12.97
N GLU A 921 17.94 8.73 -13.26
CA GLU A 921 18.31 10.07 -13.75
C GLU A 921 18.58 11.08 -12.60
N ARG A 922 18.37 10.69 -11.34
CA ARG A 922 18.63 11.52 -10.15
C ARG A 922 20.02 11.29 -9.59
#